data_AF-A0A7L0I797-F1
#
_entry.id   AF-A0A7L0I797-F1
#
_cell.length_a   1.000
_cell.length_b   1.000
_cell.length_c   1.000
_cell.angle_alpha   90.00
_cell.angle_beta   90.00
_cell.angle_gamma   90.00
#
_symmetry.space_group_name_H-M   'P 1'
#
loop_
_entity.id
_entity.type
_entity.pdbx_description
1 polymer ?
#
loop_
_entity_poly.entity_id
_entity_poly.type
_entity_poly.pdbx_seq_one_letter_code
_entity_poly.pdbx_strand_id
1 'polypeptide(L)'
;LCGNGDPRDDHLAQGNLTGDPGWEATNHTQPCWDNCSGGDCGGCPGNEGKKYEGKESCGLMAQRPGPFEECHHTLDPQVYLKNCIYDLCINDGLHVLLCRALEAYADDCREEGTAVSDWRTLVNCPLSCPKNSNYTTCGPACPTTCNPTAIPTDCPTSACVETCSCQEGFLLDANRCIPQDQCGCLHEGLLHGLHEEFWGDTTCTKRCVCDRTSQNVVCREDNCQDGEECRVEEGIRGCYPKSHGTCSAVGATHYETFDGGRFVFQGTCIYQMVGLCEKTPGLVDFQVLVQNGRQDEEPPASIALVVVKVYGKTISINRKHPGKITVNGRLANLPYGRRGGRVSVSWGAGGDTVVETDFGLAVAYDGRSRLVATVPATYAGTLCGLCGNYNGQEEDEMMTKSGQVTSDPTALGGSWKVTALPGCGETSTLECPTTTMETLLQQEVSTKGCGIIREEGGPFGACHALVDPQKYFQSCLHDLCLFPDREGVRCPLIARYAEVCQAAGVAVGRWRTEDFCRFPCPPNSHYEPCSQGCGQSCRSLFSPEKCRERCREGCACDRGLVLSGDTCVPLSRCGCHQGDFYYQAEETFLATKEEMCRCRAGGTLECQEASCPGGREGKVIEGVFQCSSATLGTCLATGDRSYISFDGVAFNFSGACSYILSETCGGGEGGQPFAVKMEKEARQKKKVSGVQELSLEVYGLTLSLTRGKRGQVMVDSISHHLPVTLSQGRVWVQQHGMDILLQTDFGLIIRYDLLHHVTVTVPQSYQGHLCGLCGNYNGQQDDDFLLPSGQLAPNPVAFGSAWKTSEAPCSDDCSQDDCPVCSEEKKAVLQKSNYCGLLTLPEGPFGSCHHLIDPALYFRTCLHDLCLAEGDTQVLCQSIQSYATACQDAGGIIGAWRRPSFCPLRCPANSTYSLCTNLCPKGCAGLVDPSKCPQTCLEGCECHQGLVFDGLGCIPQEECGCFEDGEYHKPHEWVLKDNCQRRCTCVPGEGLTCSSHNCTEDEICEIREGVLGC
;
A
#
# COMPACT_ATOMS: atom_id res chain seq x y z
N LEU A 1 35.22 21.10 22.59
CA LEU A 1 34.80 21.18 21.17
C LEU A 1 35.24 22.49 20.52
N CYS A 2 34.77 23.66 20.98
CA CYS A 2 35.07 24.95 20.32
C CYS A 2 36.46 25.56 20.66
N GLY A 3 37.28 24.89 21.48
CA GLY A 3 38.61 25.36 21.86
C GLY A 3 38.62 26.70 22.63
N ASN A 4 39.80 27.32 22.73
CA ASN A 4 39.99 28.65 23.32
C ASN A 4 40.34 29.74 22.28
N GLY A 5 40.33 29.39 20.99
CA GLY A 5 40.55 30.31 19.88
C GLY A 5 42.01 30.66 19.57
N ASP A 6 43.02 30.08 20.25
CA ASP A 6 44.42 30.23 19.83
C ASP A 6 44.83 29.06 18.92
N PRO A 7 45.15 29.30 17.63
CA PRO A 7 45.58 28.24 16.71
C PRO A 7 46.93 27.61 17.08
N ARG A 8 47.64 28.14 18.08
CA ARG A 8 48.87 27.55 18.64
C ARG A 8 48.63 26.76 19.92
N ASP A 9 47.46 26.93 20.54
CA ASP A 9 47.04 26.15 21.70
C ASP A 9 46.22 24.96 21.19
N ASP A 10 46.90 24.15 20.39
CA ASP A 10 46.33 22.97 19.77
C ASP A 10 46.14 21.94 20.90
N HIS A 11 44.95 21.90 21.49
CA HIS A 11 44.55 20.83 22.42
C HIS A 11 44.70 19.42 21.78
N LEU A 12 44.99 19.36 20.47
CA LEU A 12 45.30 18.16 19.69
C LEU A 12 46.78 17.70 19.78
N ALA A 13 47.72 18.53 20.27
CA ALA A 13 49.14 18.23 20.24
C ALA A 13 49.68 17.42 21.45
N GLN A 14 48.86 17.16 22.49
CA GLN A 14 49.33 16.44 23.70
C GLN A 14 48.47 15.26 24.17
N GLY A 15 47.46 14.83 23.41
CA GLY A 15 46.62 13.68 23.77
C GLY A 15 46.56 12.65 22.65
N ASN A 16 47.00 11.42 22.92
CA ASN A 16 46.58 10.25 22.15
C ASN A 16 45.04 10.30 22.00
N LEU A 17 44.53 10.54 20.80
CA LEU A 17 43.11 10.35 20.46
C LEU A 17 42.80 8.85 20.31
N THR A 18 43.13 8.09 21.34
CA THR A 18 42.55 6.77 21.61
C THR A 18 41.73 6.89 22.88
N GLY A 19 40.53 7.45 22.74
CA GLY A 19 39.41 7.28 23.67
C GLY A 19 39.56 7.85 25.08
N ASP A 20 39.64 9.17 25.25
CA ASP A 20 39.38 9.79 26.56
C ASP A 20 38.18 10.78 26.47
N PRO A 21 37.00 10.46 27.06
CA PRO A 21 35.71 11.13 26.85
C PRO A 21 35.52 12.35 27.75
N GLY A 22 36.52 13.21 27.89
CA GLY A 22 36.51 14.33 28.84
C GLY A 22 35.44 15.42 28.63
N TRP A 23 34.69 15.36 27.53
CA TRP A 23 33.66 16.35 27.15
C TRP A 23 32.27 15.73 26.96
N GLU A 24 32.11 14.44 27.29
CA GLU A 24 30.83 13.73 27.18
C GLU A 24 29.87 14.22 28.27
N ALA A 25 28.64 14.56 27.88
CA ALA A 25 27.57 14.82 28.84
C ALA A 25 27.00 13.48 29.31
N THR A 26 27.30 13.06 30.53
CA THR A 26 26.84 11.78 31.09
C THR A 26 25.35 11.84 31.43
N ASN A 27 24.52 11.27 30.56
CA ASN A 27 23.13 10.96 30.88
C ASN A 27 23.00 9.44 31.13
N HIS A 28 22.78 9.03 32.38
CA HIS A 28 22.80 7.62 32.82
C HIS A 28 21.71 6.72 32.24
N THR A 29 20.87 7.22 31.33
CA THR A 29 19.72 6.49 30.78
C THR A 29 19.90 6.02 29.34
N GLN A 30 21.01 6.37 28.66
CA GLN A 30 21.24 5.99 27.25
C GLN A 30 22.71 5.64 26.98
N PRO A 31 23.02 4.50 26.33
CA PRO A 31 24.34 4.26 25.79
C PRO A 31 24.56 5.10 24.52
N CYS A 32 25.61 5.92 24.52
CA CYS A 32 26.11 6.63 23.34
C CYS A 32 27.44 6.01 22.91
N TRP A 33 27.71 5.99 21.60
CA TRP A 33 29.00 5.55 21.06
C TRP A 33 29.76 6.74 20.49
N ASP A 34 31.01 6.91 20.95
CA ASP A 34 31.91 8.01 20.65
C ASP A 34 32.95 7.66 19.57
N ASN A 35 33.02 6.39 19.16
CA ASN A 35 34.06 5.89 18.25
C ASN A 35 33.54 4.88 17.21
N CYS A 36 34.31 4.71 16.13
CA CYS A 36 34.09 3.68 15.12
C CYS A 36 34.57 2.32 15.64
N SER A 37 33.75 1.63 16.42
CA SER A 37 34.03 0.26 16.91
C SER A 37 33.97 -0.74 15.74
N GLY A 38 35.05 -0.88 14.96
CA GLY A 38 35.10 -1.84 13.84
C GLY A 38 35.97 -1.47 12.64
N GLY A 39 36.59 -0.29 12.61
CA GLY A 39 37.76 -0.04 11.74
C GLY A 39 37.52 0.60 10.37
N ASP A 40 36.31 0.97 9.97
CA ASP A 40 36.14 1.85 8.81
C ASP A 40 35.00 2.85 9.06
N CYS A 41 35.35 4.13 9.11
CA CYS A 41 34.37 5.21 9.25
C CYS A 41 33.86 5.70 7.88
N GLY A 42 34.20 5.02 6.77
CA GLY A 42 33.87 5.49 5.43
C GLY A 42 34.61 6.79 5.13
N GLY A 43 35.91 6.70 4.89
CA GLY A 43 36.71 7.86 4.49
C GLY A 43 36.48 8.21 3.02
N CYS A 44 36.51 9.49 2.66
CA CYS A 44 36.56 9.92 1.26
C CYS A 44 37.93 9.57 0.65
N PRO A 45 38.01 8.64 -0.33
CA PRO A 45 39.25 8.35 -1.03
C PRO A 45 39.69 9.59 -1.84
N GLY A 46 40.99 9.94 -1.79
CA GLY A 46 41.49 11.21 -2.36
C GLY A 46 41.31 11.38 -3.89
N ASN A 47 40.92 10.32 -4.62
CA ASN A 47 40.54 10.37 -6.02
C ASN A 47 39.04 10.72 -6.23
N GLU A 48 38.17 10.35 -5.29
CA GLU A 48 36.72 10.58 -5.38
C GLU A 48 36.32 12.01 -4.98
N GLY A 49 37.07 12.65 -4.07
CA GLY A 49 36.82 14.05 -3.69
C GLY A 49 37.13 15.06 -4.80
N LYS A 50 38.04 14.72 -5.72
CA LYS A 50 38.54 15.65 -6.78
C LYS A 50 37.44 16.19 -7.69
N LYS A 51 36.36 15.44 -7.92
CA LYS A 51 35.24 15.91 -8.76
C LYS A 51 34.52 17.13 -8.19
N TYR A 52 34.64 17.39 -6.88
CA TYR A 52 34.01 18.52 -6.20
C TYR A 52 34.92 19.75 -6.06
N GLU A 53 36.20 19.66 -6.48
CA GLU A 53 37.14 20.79 -6.49
C GLU A 53 36.81 21.83 -7.59
N GLY A 54 35.88 21.51 -8.50
CA GLY A 54 35.45 22.37 -9.59
C GLY A 54 34.66 23.62 -9.15
N LYS A 55 34.63 24.64 -10.01
CA LYS A 55 33.95 25.93 -9.78
C LYS A 55 32.42 25.84 -9.74
N GLU A 56 31.85 24.77 -10.30
CA GLU A 56 30.42 24.46 -10.23
C GLU A 56 30.06 23.69 -8.94
N SER A 57 31.01 23.53 -8.02
CA SER A 57 30.86 22.82 -6.74
C SER A 57 31.64 23.56 -5.63
N CYS A 58 32.29 22.85 -4.70
CA CYS A 58 33.00 23.44 -3.56
C CYS A 58 34.09 24.44 -3.98
N GLY A 59 34.69 24.27 -5.17
CA GLY A 59 35.70 25.17 -5.70
C GLY A 59 35.22 26.61 -5.92
N LEU A 60 33.91 26.87 -5.94
CA LEU A 60 33.36 28.23 -5.97
C LEU A 60 33.87 29.09 -4.80
N MET A 61 34.04 28.50 -3.61
CA MET A 61 34.52 29.18 -2.40
C MET A 61 35.88 29.84 -2.61
N ALA A 62 36.78 29.19 -3.37
CA ALA A 62 38.14 29.64 -3.59
C ALA A 62 38.35 30.31 -4.98
N GLN A 63 37.28 30.52 -5.74
CA GLN A 63 37.37 31.03 -7.11
C GLN A 63 37.84 32.50 -7.16
N ARG A 64 38.76 32.80 -8.09
CA ARG A 64 39.17 34.17 -8.46
C ARG A 64 39.14 34.38 -9.97
N PRO A 65 38.48 35.44 -10.50
CA PRO A 65 37.48 36.25 -9.80
C PRO A 65 36.20 35.43 -9.52
N GLY A 66 35.54 35.71 -8.40
CA GLY A 66 34.39 34.91 -7.93
C GLY A 66 33.56 35.63 -6.85
N PRO A 67 32.41 35.05 -6.46
CA PRO A 67 31.45 35.73 -5.60
C PRO A 67 31.95 36.01 -4.17
N PHE A 68 32.96 35.25 -3.73
CA PHE A 68 33.58 35.33 -2.40
C PHE A 68 34.98 35.98 -2.42
N GLU A 69 35.44 36.52 -3.56
CA GLU A 69 36.83 37.00 -3.71
C GLU A 69 37.22 38.04 -2.65
N GLU A 70 36.33 38.98 -2.34
CA GLU A 70 36.56 40.01 -1.33
C GLU A 70 36.78 39.41 0.07
N CYS A 71 36.17 38.25 0.36
CA CYS A 71 36.22 37.60 1.66
C CYS A 71 37.51 36.83 1.89
N HIS A 72 38.23 36.41 0.83
CA HIS A 72 39.44 35.61 0.95
C HIS A 72 40.58 36.29 1.72
N HIS A 73 40.51 37.62 1.87
CA HIS A 73 41.47 38.38 2.64
C HIS A 73 41.22 38.34 4.15
N THR A 74 39.99 38.05 4.55
CA THR A 74 39.55 38.02 5.95
C THR A 74 39.35 36.58 6.43
N LEU A 75 38.79 35.71 5.58
CA LEU A 75 38.48 34.32 5.90
C LEU A 75 39.08 33.38 4.83
N ASP A 76 39.97 32.48 5.26
CA ASP A 76 40.62 31.51 4.36
C ASP A 76 39.61 30.43 3.91
N PRO A 77 39.31 30.31 2.60
CA PRO A 77 38.36 29.31 2.10
C PRO A 77 38.84 27.86 2.24
N GLN A 78 40.13 27.59 2.52
CA GLN A 78 40.67 26.23 2.44
C GLN A 78 40.05 25.22 3.42
N VAL A 79 39.68 25.65 4.63
CA VAL A 79 39.04 24.75 5.61
C VAL A 79 37.62 24.40 5.17
N TYR A 80 36.84 25.40 4.76
CA TYR A 80 35.49 25.23 4.23
C TYR A 80 35.48 24.37 2.96
N LEU A 81 36.43 24.61 2.06
CA LEU A 81 36.61 23.82 0.84
C LEU A 81 36.86 22.35 1.14
N LYS A 82 37.77 22.03 2.07
CA LYS A 82 38.08 20.65 2.45
C LYS A 82 36.88 19.95 3.09
N ASN A 83 36.17 20.65 3.99
CA ASN A 83 34.97 20.11 4.63
C ASN A 83 33.86 19.87 3.60
N CYS A 84 33.61 20.84 2.71
CA CYS A 84 32.65 20.71 1.61
C CYS A 84 32.97 19.50 0.72
N ILE A 85 34.24 19.32 0.31
CA ILE A 85 34.66 18.19 -0.51
C ILE A 85 34.44 16.87 0.24
N TYR A 86 34.79 16.83 1.53
CA TYR A 86 34.59 15.64 2.35
C TYR A 86 33.11 15.28 2.49
N ASP A 87 32.26 16.25 2.85
CA ASP A 87 30.83 16.08 3.03
C ASP A 87 30.14 15.64 1.73
N LEU A 88 30.50 16.23 0.59
CA LEU A 88 30.01 15.79 -0.71
C LEU A 88 30.54 14.42 -1.11
N CYS A 89 31.75 14.07 -0.74
CA CYS A 89 32.34 12.79 -1.11
C CYS A 89 31.69 11.62 -0.40
N ILE A 90 31.51 11.71 0.92
CA ILE A 90 30.88 10.63 1.70
C ILE A 90 29.36 10.55 1.49
N ASN A 91 28.76 11.55 0.83
CA ASN A 91 27.33 11.62 0.51
C ASN A 91 27.06 11.71 -1.01
N ASP A 92 27.91 11.10 -1.85
CA ASP A 92 27.71 10.97 -3.30
C ASP A 92 27.38 12.28 -4.06
N GLY A 93 27.83 13.42 -3.57
CA GLY A 93 27.67 14.72 -4.23
C GLY A 93 26.32 15.36 -3.96
N LEU A 94 25.66 14.99 -2.87
CA LEU A 94 24.36 15.50 -2.48
C LEU A 94 24.34 17.05 -2.45
N HIS A 95 23.57 17.62 -3.39
CA HIS A 95 23.60 19.04 -3.69
C HIS A 95 23.17 19.95 -2.53
N VAL A 96 22.24 19.51 -1.65
CA VAL A 96 21.87 20.30 -0.47
C VAL A 96 23.04 20.52 0.50
N LEU A 97 23.98 19.57 0.58
CA LEU A 97 25.19 19.73 1.39
C LEU A 97 26.15 20.74 0.77
N LEU A 98 26.25 20.78 -0.56
CA LEU A 98 26.99 21.83 -1.27
C LEU A 98 26.41 23.20 -0.94
N CYS A 99 25.08 23.35 -1.01
CA CYS A 99 24.42 24.61 -0.70
C CYS A 99 24.64 25.04 0.76
N ARG A 100 24.53 24.11 1.72
CA ARG A 100 24.79 24.41 3.15
C ARG A 100 26.25 24.78 3.40
N ALA A 101 27.19 24.11 2.76
CA ALA A 101 28.61 24.41 2.91
C ALA A 101 28.95 25.81 2.34
N LEU A 102 28.41 26.13 1.16
CA LEU A 102 28.56 27.45 0.54
C LEU A 102 27.86 28.55 1.35
N GLU A 103 26.68 28.27 1.89
CA GLU A 103 25.92 29.16 2.76
C GLU A 103 26.68 29.45 4.05
N ALA A 104 27.24 28.45 4.71
CA ALA A 104 28.06 28.64 5.91
C ALA A 104 29.26 29.57 5.64
N TYR A 105 29.97 29.37 4.52
CA TYR A 105 31.07 30.28 4.15
C TYR A 105 30.56 31.68 3.81
N ALA A 106 29.42 31.79 3.10
CA ALA A 106 28.81 33.07 2.76
C ALA A 106 28.39 33.86 4.01
N ASP A 107 27.83 33.20 5.01
CA ASP A 107 27.37 33.79 6.26
C ASP A 107 28.57 34.29 7.08
N ASP A 108 29.60 33.46 7.26
CA ASP A 108 30.82 33.87 7.96
C ASP A 108 31.52 35.06 7.25
N CYS A 109 31.53 35.07 5.91
CA CYS A 109 32.04 36.22 5.13
C CYS A 109 31.26 37.52 5.40
N ARG A 110 29.94 37.43 5.59
CA ARG A 110 29.07 38.58 5.88
C ARG A 110 29.21 39.04 7.31
N GLU A 111 29.39 38.12 8.26
CA GLU A 111 29.70 38.45 9.66
C GLU A 111 31.01 39.23 9.77
N GLU A 112 31.99 38.92 8.93
CA GLU A 112 33.23 39.69 8.75
C GLU A 112 33.05 41.01 7.98
N GLY A 113 31.81 41.40 7.66
CA GLY A 113 31.46 42.67 7.02
C GLY A 113 31.78 42.74 5.53
N THR A 114 31.99 41.60 4.87
CA THR A 114 32.33 41.56 3.44
C THR A 114 31.09 41.38 2.58
N ALA A 115 31.03 42.09 1.44
CA ALA A 115 29.95 41.93 0.48
C ALA A 115 30.12 40.61 -0.30
N VAL A 116 29.10 39.76 -0.26
CA VAL A 116 29.06 38.52 -1.05
C VAL A 116 28.07 38.74 -2.20
N SER A 117 28.56 38.59 -3.43
CA SER A 117 27.71 38.68 -4.62
C SER A 117 26.95 37.37 -4.87
N ASP A 118 26.05 37.34 -5.85
CA ASP A 118 25.13 36.22 -6.04
C ASP A 118 25.86 34.93 -6.40
N TRP A 119 25.97 34.03 -5.42
CA TRP A 119 26.54 32.69 -5.57
C TRP A 119 25.45 31.63 -5.79
N ARG A 120 24.22 31.89 -5.34
CA ARG A 120 23.12 30.92 -5.37
C ARG A 120 22.71 30.55 -6.79
N THR A 121 22.66 31.52 -7.69
CA THR A 121 22.34 31.25 -9.11
C THR A 121 23.46 30.50 -9.83
N LEU A 122 24.72 30.67 -9.42
CA LEU A 122 25.88 30.05 -10.07
C LEU A 122 25.96 28.53 -9.85
N VAL A 123 25.50 28.06 -8.69
CA VAL A 123 25.52 26.63 -8.32
C VAL A 123 24.12 26.03 -8.16
N ASN A 124 23.08 26.76 -8.59
CA ASN A 124 21.68 26.35 -8.49
C ASN A 124 21.24 26.01 -7.05
N CYS A 125 21.59 26.87 -6.09
CA CYS A 125 21.20 26.79 -4.68
C CYS A 125 20.14 27.83 -4.31
N PRO A 126 18.92 27.80 -4.91
CA PRO A 126 17.92 28.83 -4.70
C PRO A 126 17.47 28.87 -3.23
N LEU A 127 17.32 30.07 -2.69
CA LEU A 127 16.69 30.27 -1.38
C LEU A 127 15.17 30.19 -1.55
N SER A 128 14.54 29.21 -0.92
CA SER A 128 13.08 29.06 -0.96
C SER A 128 12.41 30.13 -0.11
N CYS A 129 11.82 31.12 -0.77
CA CYS A 129 11.16 32.24 -0.10
C CYS A 129 9.67 31.97 0.18
N PRO A 130 9.15 32.42 1.34
CA PRO A 130 7.73 32.29 1.64
C PRO A 130 6.87 33.03 0.60
N LYS A 131 5.62 32.58 0.45
CA LYS A 131 4.65 33.23 -0.46
C LYS A 131 4.55 34.72 -0.14
N ASN A 132 4.44 35.55 -1.18
CA ASN A 132 4.42 37.02 -1.10
C ASN A 132 5.74 37.65 -0.62
N SER A 133 6.87 36.98 -0.87
CA SER A 133 8.21 37.52 -0.64
C SER A 133 9.12 37.22 -1.82
N ASN A 134 10.17 38.03 -1.98
CA ASN A 134 11.15 37.88 -3.03
C ASN A 134 12.54 37.72 -2.41
N TYR A 135 13.33 36.80 -2.96
CA TYR A 135 14.75 36.69 -2.63
C TYR A 135 15.49 37.97 -3.02
N THR A 136 16.36 38.44 -2.13
CA THR A 136 17.29 39.54 -2.39
C THR A 136 18.63 39.24 -1.75
N THR A 137 19.71 39.50 -2.49
CA THR A 137 21.09 39.47 -1.97
C THR A 137 21.35 40.60 -0.99
N CYS A 138 20.48 41.62 -0.96
CA CYS A 138 20.59 42.79 -0.12
C CYS A 138 19.22 43.26 0.35
N GLY A 139 18.69 42.61 1.39
CA GLY A 139 17.46 42.99 2.07
C GLY A 139 17.73 43.72 3.39
N PRO A 140 16.68 44.29 4.01
CA PRO A 140 16.81 44.95 5.30
C PRO A 140 17.15 43.93 6.39
N ALA A 141 18.20 44.19 7.17
CA ALA A 141 18.52 43.41 8.36
C ALA A 141 17.38 43.39 9.40
N CYS A 142 16.53 44.42 9.36
CA CYS A 142 15.39 44.61 10.25
C CYS A 142 14.11 44.64 9.40
N PRO A 143 13.50 43.48 9.08
CA PRO A 143 12.29 43.44 8.27
C PRO A 143 11.10 44.04 9.05
N THR A 144 10.14 44.63 8.33
CA THR A 144 8.90 45.10 8.94
C THR A 144 8.05 43.88 9.36
N THR A 145 7.72 43.78 10.64
CA THR A 145 6.98 42.64 11.21
C THR A 145 5.62 43.08 11.75
N CYS A 146 4.75 42.11 12.04
CA CYS A 146 3.50 42.36 12.77
C CYS A 146 3.73 42.75 14.26
N ASN A 147 4.95 42.64 14.79
CA ASN A 147 5.33 43.08 16.14
C ASN A 147 6.45 44.13 16.06
N PRO A 148 6.12 45.41 15.76
CA PRO A 148 7.12 46.45 15.61
C PRO A 148 7.90 46.72 16.91
N THR A 149 7.33 46.40 18.07
CA THR A 149 7.99 46.56 19.38
C THR A 149 9.05 45.50 19.67
N ALA A 150 9.06 44.38 18.94
CA ALA A 150 10.09 43.35 19.06
C ALA A 150 11.37 43.67 18.27
N ILE A 151 11.37 44.70 17.43
CA ILE A 151 12.56 45.12 16.68
C ILE A 151 13.49 45.86 17.66
N PRO A 152 14.75 45.39 17.86
CA PRO A 152 15.70 46.06 18.74
C PRO A 152 15.93 47.51 18.31
N THR A 153 16.02 48.44 19.27
CA THR A 153 16.23 49.87 19.00
C THR A 153 17.57 50.18 18.33
N ASP A 154 18.53 49.28 18.46
CA ASP A 154 19.88 49.31 17.90
C ASP A 154 20.02 48.50 16.60
N CYS A 155 18.91 48.03 16.02
CA CYS A 155 18.93 47.24 14.81
C CYS A 155 19.54 48.03 13.63
N PRO A 156 20.56 47.48 12.93
CA PRO A 156 21.31 48.22 11.91
C PRO A 156 20.49 48.36 10.63
N THR A 157 19.72 49.45 10.51
CA THR A 157 18.83 49.71 9.36
C THR A 157 19.57 49.90 8.03
N SER A 158 20.88 50.13 8.06
CA SER A 158 21.73 50.25 6.87
C SER A 158 22.52 48.97 6.53
N ALA A 159 22.45 47.94 7.37
CA ALA A 159 23.10 46.67 7.10
C ALA A 159 22.28 45.87 6.08
N CYS A 160 23.00 45.33 5.11
CA CYS A 160 22.50 44.57 3.98
C CYS A 160 22.67 43.09 4.29
N VAL A 161 21.58 42.33 4.34
CA VAL A 161 21.62 40.87 4.56
C VAL A 161 20.94 40.13 3.42
N GLU A 162 21.47 38.97 3.05
CA GLU A 162 20.78 38.06 2.13
C GLU A 162 19.52 37.52 2.82
N THR A 163 18.35 37.74 2.23
CA THR A 163 17.08 37.34 2.87
C THR A 163 15.93 37.26 1.86
N CYS A 164 14.80 36.74 2.32
CA CYS A 164 13.52 36.83 1.63
C CYS A 164 12.77 38.06 2.14
N SER A 165 12.69 39.11 1.32
CA SER A 165 12.01 40.34 1.70
C SER A 165 10.52 40.28 1.32
N CYS A 166 9.63 40.59 2.25
CA CYS A 166 8.20 40.66 1.98
C CYS A 166 7.89 41.71 0.91
N GLN A 167 6.93 41.38 0.04
CA GLN A 167 6.43 42.31 -0.97
C GLN A 167 5.66 43.47 -0.31
N GLU A 168 5.51 44.58 -1.03
CA GLU A 168 4.80 45.76 -0.52
C GLU A 168 3.36 45.41 -0.10
N GLY A 169 2.94 45.88 1.09
CA GLY A 169 1.64 45.57 1.70
C GLY A 169 1.61 44.29 2.55
N PHE A 170 2.71 43.55 2.63
CA PHE A 170 2.86 42.35 3.46
C PHE A 170 3.88 42.58 4.58
N LEU A 171 3.62 41.99 5.75
CA LEU A 171 4.48 42.03 6.93
C LEU A 171 4.96 40.63 7.29
N LEU A 172 6.16 40.53 7.84
CA LEU A 172 6.74 39.26 8.27
C LEU A 172 6.12 38.82 9.60
N ASP A 173 5.54 37.62 9.62
CA ASP A 173 5.03 36.94 10.81
C ASP A 173 5.36 35.44 10.74
N ALA A 174 6.06 34.91 11.76
CA ALA A 174 6.49 33.52 11.86
C ALA A 174 7.04 32.92 10.54
N ASN A 175 8.00 33.61 9.89
CA ASN A 175 8.60 33.26 8.59
C ASN A 175 7.63 33.25 7.40
N ARG A 176 6.50 33.96 7.47
CA ARG A 176 5.56 34.14 6.35
C ARG A 176 5.27 35.62 6.14
N CYS A 177 5.07 35.99 4.88
CA CYS A 177 4.64 37.35 4.54
C CYS A 177 3.12 37.37 4.41
N ILE A 178 2.46 37.91 5.44
CA ILE A 178 1.01 38.01 5.51
C ILE A 178 0.56 39.45 5.25
N PRO A 179 -0.63 39.67 4.68
CA PRO A 179 -1.19 41.01 4.53
C PRO A 179 -1.23 41.77 5.86
N GLN A 180 -0.98 43.07 5.83
CA GLN A 180 -0.95 43.91 7.05
C GLN A 180 -2.25 43.83 7.88
N ASP A 181 -3.41 43.68 7.23
CA ASP A 181 -4.71 43.53 7.89
C ASP A 181 -4.92 42.15 8.53
N GLN A 182 -4.03 41.20 8.27
CA GLN A 182 -4.00 39.87 8.87
C GLN A 182 -3.05 39.74 10.07
N CYS A 183 -2.38 40.83 10.46
CA CYS A 183 -1.57 40.84 11.68
C CYS A 183 -2.45 40.57 12.92
N GLY A 184 -1.86 39.81 13.84
CA GLY A 184 -2.47 39.44 15.11
C GLY A 184 -2.49 40.54 16.16
N CYS A 185 -2.62 40.13 17.42
CA CYS A 185 -2.73 41.01 18.58
C CYS A 185 -1.48 40.90 19.46
N LEU A 186 -1.10 42.00 20.10
CA LEU A 186 -0.04 41.98 21.11
C LEU A 186 -0.62 41.79 22.52
N HIS A 187 -0.08 40.83 23.27
CA HIS A 187 -0.40 40.59 24.67
C HIS A 187 0.87 40.36 25.48
N GLU A 188 1.12 41.20 26.48
CA GLU A 188 2.34 41.15 27.31
C GLU A 188 3.66 41.12 26.49
N GLY A 189 3.67 41.75 25.31
CA GLY A 189 4.82 41.80 24.41
C GLY A 189 4.92 40.62 23.42
N LEU A 190 4.09 39.59 23.58
CA LEU A 190 3.99 38.45 22.66
C LEU A 190 2.95 38.72 21.57
N LEU A 191 3.27 38.35 20.33
CA LEU A 191 2.36 38.45 19.20
C LEU A 191 1.58 37.14 19.08
N HIS A 192 0.27 37.23 19.10
CA HIS A 192 -0.65 36.11 18.89
C HIS A 192 -1.40 36.31 17.57
N GLY A 193 -1.46 35.29 16.73
CA GLY A 193 -2.13 35.34 15.44
C GLY A 193 -3.62 35.66 15.56
N LEU A 194 -4.23 36.19 14.48
CA LEU A 194 -5.67 36.44 14.47
C LEU A 194 -6.47 35.14 14.73
N HIS A 195 -7.39 35.19 15.68
CA HIS A 195 -8.16 34.04 16.19
C HIS A 195 -7.35 32.97 16.94
N GLU A 196 -6.06 33.21 17.21
CA GLU A 196 -5.30 32.32 18.08
C GLU A 196 -5.89 32.34 19.47
N GLU A 197 -6.20 31.15 19.98
CA GLU A 197 -6.57 30.95 21.39
C GLU A 197 -5.34 30.52 22.18
N PHE A 198 -5.12 31.14 23.34
CA PHE A 198 -4.00 30.87 24.20
C PHE A 198 -4.35 31.07 25.68
N TRP A 199 -3.48 30.61 26.57
CA TRP A 199 -3.61 30.86 28.02
C TRP A 199 -2.88 32.17 28.37
N GLY A 200 -3.64 33.17 28.83
CA GLY A 200 -3.13 34.49 29.21
C GLY A 200 -2.53 34.56 30.62
N ASP A 201 -2.38 33.41 31.28
CA ASP A 201 -1.82 33.29 32.61
C ASP A 201 -0.97 32.02 32.75
N THR A 202 -0.16 31.95 33.82
CA THR A 202 0.70 30.80 34.05
C THR A 202 -0.01 29.60 34.67
N THR A 203 -1.25 29.76 35.09
CA THR A 203 -2.03 28.71 35.79
C THR A 203 -3.16 28.12 34.94
N CYS A 204 -3.25 28.51 33.67
CA CYS A 204 -4.32 28.11 32.76
C CYS A 204 -5.71 28.39 33.37
N THR A 205 -5.89 29.60 33.91
CA THR A 205 -7.15 30.10 34.45
C THR A 205 -7.80 31.15 33.54
N LYS A 206 -7.05 31.69 32.56
CA LYS A 206 -7.53 32.71 31.63
C LYS A 206 -7.30 32.28 30.19
N ARG A 207 -8.39 31.96 29.49
CA ARG A 207 -8.39 31.67 28.06
C ARG A 207 -8.56 32.97 27.28
N CYS A 208 -7.61 33.30 26.43
CA CYS A 208 -7.57 34.52 25.64
C CYS A 208 -7.67 34.19 24.15
N VAL A 209 -8.30 35.08 23.37
CA VAL A 209 -8.34 35.01 21.91
C VAL A 209 -8.00 36.37 21.33
N CYS A 210 -7.24 36.40 20.24
CA CYS A 210 -7.05 37.61 19.45
C CYS A 210 -8.29 37.88 18.59
N ASP A 211 -9.10 38.87 18.97
CA ASP A 211 -10.37 39.18 18.31
C ASP A 211 -10.17 39.97 17.00
N ARG A 212 -10.82 39.51 15.93
CA ARG A 212 -10.70 40.10 14.58
C ARG A 212 -11.23 41.51 14.49
N THR A 213 -12.30 41.82 15.22
CA THR A 213 -13.01 43.10 15.09
C THR A 213 -12.24 44.22 15.75
N SER A 214 -11.68 43.92 16.91
CA SER A 214 -10.96 44.88 17.74
C SER A 214 -9.44 44.84 17.53
N GLN A 215 -8.89 43.81 16.87
CA GLN A 215 -7.44 43.51 16.80
C GLN A 215 -6.78 43.57 18.19
N ASN A 216 -7.55 43.19 19.21
CA ASN A 216 -7.12 43.18 20.61
C ASN A 216 -7.39 41.81 21.22
N VAL A 217 -6.65 41.50 22.27
CA VAL A 217 -6.85 40.26 23.02
C VAL A 217 -8.07 40.39 23.94
N VAL A 218 -8.98 39.42 23.81
CA VAL A 218 -10.15 39.27 24.66
C VAL A 218 -10.00 37.99 25.48
N CYS A 219 -10.02 38.11 26.80
CA CYS A 219 -9.85 36.98 27.72
C CYS A 219 -11.14 36.66 28.47
N ARG A 220 -11.33 35.37 28.78
CA ARG A 220 -12.38 34.82 29.65
C ARG A 220 -11.75 33.89 30.68
N GLU A 221 -12.42 33.72 31.81
CA GLU A 221 -12.04 32.70 32.80
C GLU A 221 -12.31 31.29 32.22
N ASP A 222 -11.38 30.36 32.44
CA ASP A 222 -11.42 28.98 31.95
C ASP A 222 -10.53 28.09 32.85
N ASN A 223 -10.51 26.76 32.69
CA ASN A 223 -9.62 25.89 33.44
C ASN A 223 -9.29 24.59 32.70
N CYS A 224 -8.19 23.93 33.09
CA CYS A 224 -7.88 22.58 32.63
C CYS A 224 -8.94 21.59 33.12
N GLN A 225 -9.29 20.63 32.27
CA GLN A 225 -10.30 19.63 32.59
C GLN A 225 -9.80 18.62 33.64
N ASP A 226 -10.73 17.88 34.23
CA ASP A 226 -10.37 16.74 35.07
C ASP A 226 -9.53 15.74 34.27
N GLY A 227 -8.38 15.33 34.84
CA GLY A 227 -7.38 14.51 34.15
C GLY A 227 -6.29 15.30 33.41
N GLU A 228 -6.38 16.63 33.35
CA GLU A 228 -5.35 17.51 32.78
C GLU A 228 -4.61 18.33 33.85
N GLU A 229 -3.38 18.73 33.53
CA GLU A 229 -2.63 19.71 34.30
C GLU A 229 -2.09 20.83 33.41
N CYS A 230 -2.05 22.03 33.96
CA CYS A 230 -1.42 23.17 33.29
C CYS A 230 0.09 23.01 33.33
N ARG A 231 0.71 22.73 32.18
CA ARG A 231 2.16 22.66 32.04
C ARG A 231 2.61 23.28 30.73
N VAL A 232 3.91 23.37 30.55
CA VAL A 232 4.52 23.80 29.29
C VAL A 232 5.10 22.59 28.60
N GLU A 233 4.56 22.23 27.44
CA GLU A 233 5.04 21.13 26.61
C GLU A 233 5.49 21.70 25.27
N GLU A 234 6.73 21.42 24.87
CA GLU A 234 7.37 22.00 23.67
C GLU A 234 7.43 23.54 23.63
N GLY A 235 7.41 24.19 24.79
CA GLY A 235 7.38 25.66 24.87
C GLY A 235 5.98 26.26 24.72
N ILE A 236 4.96 25.42 24.50
CA ILE A 236 3.56 25.82 24.46
C ILE A 236 2.94 25.58 25.84
N ARG A 237 2.30 26.61 26.40
CA ARG A 237 1.52 26.47 27.63
C ARG A 237 0.14 25.93 27.29
N GLY A 238 -0.26 24.86 27.96
CA GLY A 238 -1.51 24.19 27.69
C GLY A 238 -1.97 23.34 28.86
N CYS A 239 -3.19 22.84 28.74
CA CYS A 239 -3.69 21.77 29.57
C CYS A 239 -3.33 20.48 28.88
N TYR A 240 -2.54 19.65 29.56
CA TYR A 240 -2.04 18.40 29.01
C TYR A 240 -2.44 17.24 29.92
N PRO A 241 -2.61 16.02 29.39
CA PRO A 241 -3.00 14.87 30.19
C PRO A 241 -2.01 14.59 31.33
N LYS A 242 -2.51 14.37 32.55
CA LYS A 242 -1.70 13.97 33.71
C LYS A 242 -1.04 12.61 33.52
N SER A 243 -1.73 11.72 32.81
CA SER A 243 -1.28 10.35 32.51
C SER A 243 -1.94 9.84 31.24
N HIS A 244 -1.48 8.68 30.77
CA HIS A 244 -2.06 7.95 29.65
C HIS A 244 -2.33 6.52 30.09
N GLY A 245 -3.42 5.93 29.57
CA GLY A 245 -3.75 4.52 29.71
C GLY A 245 -3.29 3.76 28.47
N THR A 246 -2.91 2.50 28.65
CA THR A 246 -2.48 1.63 27.55
C THR A 246 -3.32 0.36 27.51
N CYS A 247 -3.90 0.06 26.34
CA CYS A 247 -4.52 -1.22 26.04
C CYS A 247 -3.70 -1.93 24.96
N SER A 248 -3.61 -3.25 25.02
CA SER A 248 -2.86 -4.04 24.02
C SER A 248 -3.57 -5.31 23.61
N ALA A 249 -3.30 -5.74 22.37
CA ALA A 249 -3.65 -7.04 21.83
C ALA A 249 -2.36 -7.70 21.29
N VAL A 250 -2.03 -8.90 21.80
CA VAL A 250 -0.75 -9.58 21.48
C VAL A 250 -0.96 -11.06 21.13
N GLY A 251 -0.19 -11.55 20.15
CA GLY A 251 -0.09 -12.98 19.82
C GLY A 251 -1.40 -13.52 19.27
N ALA A 252 -1.85 -14.67 19.77
CA ALA A 252 -3.16 -15.25 19.44
C ALA A 252 -4.31 -14.51 20.13
N THR A 253 -4.13 -13.20 20.32
CA THR A 253 -5.06 -12.14 20.73
C THR A 253 -5.41 -12.16 22.21
N HIS A 254 -4.35 -12.21 23.02
CA HIS A 254 -4.39 -11.82 24.43
C HIS A 254 -4.66 -10.31 24.51
N TYR A 255 -5.84 -9.93 24.97
CA TYR A 255 -6.17 -8.54 25.29
C TYR A 255 -5.76 -8.23 26.72
N GLU A 256 -5.12 -7.08 26.89
CA GLU A 256 -4.91 -6.42 28.17
C GLU A 256 -5.55 -5.04 28.07
N THR A 257 -6.61 -4.82 28.84
CA THR A 257 -7.44 -3.61 28.82
C THR A 257 -6.77 -2.46 29.56
N PHE A 258 -7.36 -1.26 29.53
CA PHE A 258 -6.76 -0.07 30.16
C PHE A 258 -6.61 -0.21 31.67
N ASP A 259 -7.54 -0.92 32.33
CA ASP A 259 -7.53 -1.10 33.79
C ASP A 259 -6.92 -2.46 34.22
N GLY A 260 -6.24 -3.15 33.29
CA GLY A 260 -5.44 -4.35 33.56
C GLY A 260 -6.17 -5.68 33.42
N GLY A 261 -7.46 -5.66 33.04
CA GLY A 261 -8.25 -6.84 32.73
C GLY A 261 -7.66 -7.64 31.56
N ARG A 262 -7.72 -8.97 31.63
CA ARG A 262 -7.11 -9.86 30.63
C ARG A 262 -8.07 -10.93 30.14
N PHE A 263 -8.12 -11.12 28.83
CA PHE A 263 -8.89 -12.19 28.19
C PHE A 263 -8.31 -12.57 26.84
N VAL A 264 -8.72 -13.72 26.29
CA VAL A 264 -8.31 -14.19 24.96
C VAL A 264 -9.53 -14.14 24.04
N PHE A 265 -9.42 -13.45 22.90
CA PHE A 265 -10.52 -13.35 21.94
C PHE A 265 -10.06 -13.41 20.47
N GLN A 266 -10.33 -14.56 19.83
CA GLN A 266 -9.77 -14.95 18.53
C GLN A 266 -10.72 -14.77 17.34
N GLY A 267 -11.74 -13.91 17.46
CA GLY A 267 -12.65 -13.66 16.35
C GLY A 267 -11.91 -13.03 15.15
N THR A 268 -12.26 -13.40 13.92
CA THR A 268 -11.54 -12.99 12.68
C THR A 268 -12.27 -11.93 11.85
N CYS A 269 -13.37 -11.40 12.37
CA CYS A 269 -14.09 -10.25 11.80
C CYS A 269 -13.41 -8.92 12.18
N ILE A 270 -14.00 -7.78 11.79
CA ILE A 270 -13.51 -6.46 12.22
C ILE A 270 -14.23 -6.06 13.50
N TYR A 271 -13.47 -5.81 14.56
CA TYR A 271 -13.96 -5.47 15.89
C TYR A 271 -13.51 -4.08 16.31
N GLN A 272 -14.31 -3.41 17.13
CA GLN A 272 -13.90 -2.17 17.78
C GLN A 272 -13.00 -2.50 18.97
N MET A 273 -11.71 -2.20 18.83
CA MET A 273 -10.76 -2.36 19.93
C MET A 273 -11.00 -1.27 20.99
N VAL A 274 -11.00 -0.01 20.58
CA VAL A 274 -11.32 1.13 21.43
C VAL A 274 -11.91 2.26 20.59
N GLY A 275 -12.85 3.01 21.13
CA GLY A 275 -13.32 4.27 20.56
C GLY A 275 -14.09 5.09 21.59
N LEU A 276 -14.39 6.33 21.23
CA LEU A 276 -15.28 7.19 22.02
C LEU A 276 -16.74 6.75 21.81
N CYS A 277 -17.40 6.21 22.83
CA CYS A 277 -18.82 5.83 22.73
C CYS A 277 -19.76 6.97 23.10
N GLU A 278 -19.37 7.77 24.09
CA GLU A 278 -20.17 8.89 24.57
C GLU A 278 -19.57 10.20 24.08
N LYS A 279 -20.34 10.91 23.24
CA LYS A 279 -19.91 12.22 22.72
C LYS A 279 -19.87 13.23 23.86
N THR A 280 -18.68 13.44 24.39
CA THR A 280 -18.42 14.36 25.49
C THR A 280 -17.84 15.67 24.94
N PRO A 281 -18.40 16.84 25.28
CA PRO A 281 -17.86 18.13 24.85
C PRO A 281 -16.38 18.27 25.25
N GLY A 282 -15.52 18.61 24.29
CA GLY A 282 -14.08 18.76 24.50
C GLY A 282 -13.23 17.54 24.11
N LEU A 283 -13.84 16.35 23.98
CA LEU A 283 -13.15 15.16 23.50
C LEU A 283 -13.28 14.99 21.99
N VAL A 284 -12.18 14.59 21.34
CA VAL A 284 -12.14 14.25 19.92
C VAL A 284 -12.66 12.83 19.71
N ASP A 285 -13.60 12.67 18.78
CA ASP A 285 -14.16 11.38 18.37
C ASP A 285 -13.13 10.57 17.56
N PHE A 286 -12.95 9.29 17.94
CA PHE A 286 -12.06 8.36 17.26
C PHE A 286 -12.54 6.91 17.40
N GLN A 287 -12.10 6.06 16.47
CA GLN A 287 -12.28 4.60 16.54
C GLN A 287 -11.00 3.90 16.09
N VAL A 288 -10.56 2.93 16.88
CA VAL A 288 -9.51 1.96 16.52
C VAL A 288 -10.18 0.61 16.32
N LEU A 289 -10.10 0.11 15.10
CA LEU A 289 -10.64 -1.17 14.69
C LEU A 289 -9.51 -2.16 14.43
N VAL A 290 -9.74 -3.40 14.79
CA VAL A 290 -8.78 -4.49 14.63
C VAL A 290 -9.44 -5.66 13.92
N GLN A 291 -8.69 -6.31 13.03
CA GLN A 291 -9.04 -7.59 12.44
C GLN A 291 -7.94 -8.60 12.76
N ASN A 292 -8.30 -9.67 13.45
CA ASN A 292 -7.40 -10.80 13.63
C ASN A 292 -7.33 -11.61 12.33
N GLY A 293 -6.13 -12.05 11.95
CA GLY A 293 -5.90 -12.93 10.82
C GLY A 293 -6.55 -14.30 11.02
N ARG A 294 -6.79 -15.01 9.92
CA ARG A 294 -7.36 -16.36 10.00
C ARG A 294 -6.33 -17.35 10.54
N GLN A 295 -6.80 -18.43 11.15
CA GLN A 295 -5.96 -19.41 11.84
C GLN A 295 -5.03 -20.19 10.87
N ASP A 296 -5.44 -20.28 9.61
CA ASP A 296 -4.74 -20.90 8.48
C ASP A 296 -3.82 -19.93 7.72
N GLU A 297 -3.85 -18.62 8.03
CA GLU A 297 -2.93 -17.65 7.44
C GLU A 297 -1.55 -17.69 8.12
N GLU A 298 -0.49 -17.48 7.34
CA GLU A 298 0.85 -17.27 7.89
C GLU A 298 1.21 -15.77 8.04
N PRO A 299 1.86 -15.39 9.15
CA PRO A 299 2.07 -16.20 10.36
C PRO A 299 0.74 -16.39 11.13
N PRO A 300 0.53 -17.54 11.80
CA PRO A 300 -0.67 -17.78 12.61
C PRO A 300 -0.69 -16.81 13.79
N ALA A 301 -1.85 -16.63 14.42
CA ALA A 301 -1.97 -15.77 15.61
C ALA A 301 -1.47 -14.33 15.35
N SER A 302 -1.88 -13.75 14.23
CA SER A 302 -1.47 -12.41 13.80
C SER A 302 -2.66 -11.49 13.62
N ILE A 303 -2.42 -10.19 13.73
CA ILE A 303 -3.37 -9.14 13.39
C ILE A 303 -3.20 -8.89 11.89
N ALA A 304 -4.29 -8.89 11.13
CA ALA A 304 -4.27 -8.73 9.67
C ALA A 304 -4.41 -7.26 9.24
N LEU A 305 -5.24 -6.51 9.97
CA LEU A 305 -5.60 -5.14 9.63
C LEU A 305 -5.86 -4.32 10.90
N VAL A 306 -5.32 -3.11 10.91
CA VAL A 306 -5.62 -2.07 11.91
C VAL A 306 -6.20 -0.87 11.17
N VAL A 307 -7.33 -0.33 11.64
CA VAL A 307 -7.96 0.86 11.06
C VAL A 307 -8.18 1.91 12.15
N VAL A 308 -7.60 3.09 11.95
CA VAL A 308 -7.80 4.26 12.82
C VAL A 308 -8.68 5.27 12.09
N LYS A 309 -9.83 5.58 12.66
CA LYS A 309 -10.74 6.63 12.18
C LYS A 309 -10.66 7.82 13.11
N VAL A 310 -10.19 8.97 12.62
CA VAL A 310 -10.03 10.19 13.42
C VAL A 310 -10.00 11.41 12.51
N TYR A 311 -10.59 12.54 12.92
CA TYR A 311 -10.66 13.78 12.12
C TYR A 311 -11.17 13.61 10.68
N GLY A 312 -12.11 12.67 10.45
CA GLY A 312 -12.62 12.34 9.11
C GLY A 312 -11.60 11.64 8.20
N LYS A 313 -10.45 11.21 8.73
CA LYS A 313 -9.48 10.34 8.07
C LYS A 313 -9.72 8.89 8.49
N THR A 314 -9.62 7.98 7.53
CA THR A 314 -9.56 6.53 7.73
C THR A 314 -8.17 6.06 7.36
N ILE A 315 -7.36 5.70 8.37
CA ILE A 315 -5.99 5.25 8.22
C ILE A 315 -5.98 3.73 8.42
N SER A 316 -5.59 3.00 7.39
CA SER A 316 -5.55 1.54 7.42
C SER A 316 -4.11 1.05 7.27
N ILE A 317 -3.70 0.18 8.19
CA ILE A 317 -2.38 -0.47 8.21
C ILE A 317 -2.60 -1.96 7.97
N ASN A 318 -2.10 -2.47 6.85
CA ASN A 318 -2.31 -3.84 6.40
C ASN A 318 -1.01 -4.63 6.49
N ARG A 319 -1.03 -5.80 7.12
CA ARG A 319 0.13 -6.70 7.24
C ARG A 319 0.80 -7.02 5.91
N LYS A 320 0.03 -7.10 4.81
CA LYS A 320 0.54 -7.44 3.47
C LYS A 320 1.40 -6.34 2.83
N HIS A 321 1.38 -5.12 3.39
CA HIS A 321 2.10 -3.97 2.84
C HIS A 321 2.91 -3.26 3.93
N PRO A 322 3.97 -3.90 4.48
CA PRO A 322 4.81 -3.28 5.50
C PRO A 322 5.36 -1.93 5.01
N GLY A 323 5.44 -0.94 5.91
CA GLY A 323 5.92 0.41 5.60
C GLY A 323 5.01 1.27 4.73
N LYS A 324 3.81 0.77 4.38
CA LYS A 324 2.79 1.51 3.65
C LYS A 324 1.49 1.54 4.43
N ILE A 325 0.75 2.63 4.27
CA ILE A 325 -0.57 2.83 4.85
C ILE A 325 -1.54 3.27 3.76
N THR A 326 -2.84 3.10 4.00
CA THR A 326 -3.88 3.74 3.19
C THR A 326 -4.56 4.82 4.00
N VAL A 327 -4.63 6.04 3.45
CA VAL A 327 -5.34 7.17 4.06
C VAL A 327 -6.51 7.54 3.16
N ASN A 328 -7.74 7.34 3.64
CA ASN A 328 -8.97 7.53 2.86
C ASN A 328 -8.96 6.74 1.53
N GLY A 329 -8.40 5.54 1.54
CA GLY A 329 -8.25 4.70 0.34
C GLY A 329 -7.06 5.03 -0.57
N ARG A 330 -6.31 6.11 -0.29
CA ARG A 330 -5.08 6.46 -1.01
C ARG A 330 -3.86 5.81 -0.36
N LEU A 331 -3.10 5.03 -1.11
CA LEU A 331 -1.83 4.46 -0.62
C LEU A 331 -0.81 5.57 -0.35
N ALA A 332 -0.07 5.46 0.74
CA ALA A 332 0.96 6.40 1.16
C ALA A 332 2.15 5.65 1.77
N ASN A 333 3.36 6.12 1.49
CA ASN A 333 4.56 5.67 2.18
C ASN A 333 4.66 6.36 3.55
N LEU A 334 5.29 5.69 4.51
CA LEU A 334 5.72 6.34 5.75
C LEU A 334 6.97 7.20 5.50
N PRO A 335 7.14 8.34 6.20
CA PRO A 335 6.19 8.94 7.15
C PRO A 335 5.09 9.79 6.49
N TYR A 336 3.91 9.83 7.09
CA TYR A 336 2.75 10.63 6.71
C TYR A 336 2.46 11.75 7.73
N GLY A 337 1.92 12.88 7.26
CA GLY A 337 1.56 14.04 8.06
C GLY A 337 2.67 15.09 8.10
N ARG A 338 2.37 16.30 8.58
CA ARG A 338 3.34 17.40 8.77
C ARG A 338 3.62 17.63 10.26
N ARG A 339 4.77 18.22 10.59
CA ARG A 339 5.08 18.63 11.96
C ARG A 339 4.01 19.61 12.47
N GLY A 340 3.44 19.34 13.65
CA GLY A 340 2.33 20.11 14.21
C GLY A 340 0.98 19.89 13.51
N GLY A 341 0.89 18.90 12.63
CA GLY A 341 -0.39 18.46 12.06
C GLY A 341 -1.23 17.70 13.09
N ARG A 342 -2.55 17.60 12.85
CA ARG A 342 -3.47 16.91 13.77
C ARG A 342 -3.27 15.39 13.84
N VAL A 343 -2.66 14.82 12.80
CA VAL A 343 -2.35 13.39 12.69
C VAL A 343 -1.02 13.21 11.97
N SER A 344 -0.15 12.38 12.55
CA SER A 344 1.08 11.88 11.93
C SER A 344 1.07 10.36 11.94
N VAL A 345 1.71 9.76 10.93
CA VAL A 345 2.00 8.34 10.94
C VAL A 345 3.47 8.13 10.61
N SER A 346 4.22 7.53 11.50
CA SER A 346 5.67 7.38 11.38
C SER A 346 6.11 5.99 11.84
N TRP A 347 7.39 5.69 11.62
CA TRP A 347 8.02 4.57 12.29
C TRP A 347 8.33 4.97 13.74
N GLY A 348 7.86 4.18 14.69
CA GLY A 348 8.19 4.32 16.11
C GLY A 348 9.27 3.33 16.55
N ALA A 349 9.60 3.36 17.84
CA ALA A 349 10.57 2.44 18.43
C ALA A 349 10.22 0.96 18.15
N GLY A 350 11.23 0.19 17.79
CA GLY A 350 11.08 -1.22 17.46
C GLY A 350 10.49 -1.54 16.08
N GLY A 351 10.35 -0.54 15.20
CA GLY A 351 9.83 -0.74 13.85
C GLY A 351 8.31 -0.84 13.82
N ASP A 352 7.62 -0.19 14.75
CA ASP A 352 6.16 -0.09 14.70
C ASP A 352 5.72 0.98 13.71
N THR A 353 4.58 0.77 13.06
CA THR A 353 3.83 1.87 12.46
C THR A 353 3.01 2.54 13.55
N VAL A 354 3.32 3.80 13.88
CA VAL A 354 2.66 4.55 14.94
C VAL A 354 1.80 5.65 14.34
N VAL A 355 0.51 5.64 14.64
CA VAL A 355 -0.43 6.74 14.36
C VAL A 355 -0.51 7.61 15.61
N GLU A 356 -0.10 8.86 15.51
CA GLU A 356 -0.16 9.84 16.59
C GLU A 356 -1.10 11.00 16.24
N THR A 357 -1.71 11.58 17.26
CA THR A 357 -2.65 12.70 17.12
C THR A 357 -2.28 13.83 18.06
N ASP A 358 -2.71 15.05 17.72
CA ASP A 358 -2.50 16.26 18.51
C ASP A 358 -3.17 16.25 19.89
N PHE A 359 -4.21 15.44 20.09
CA PHE A 359 -4.87 15.27 21.39
C PHE A 359 -4.28 14.13 22.24
N GLY A 360 -3.26 13.42 21.75
CA GLY A 360 -2.52 12.42 22.54
C GLY A 360 -2.96 10.96 22.38
N LEU A 361 -3.86 10.63 21.43
CA LEU A 361 -4.04 9.23 21.00
C LEU A 361 -2.81 8.78 20.22
N ALA A 362 -2.24 7.63 20.62
CA ALA A 362 -1.19 6.94 19.90
C ALA A 362 -1.56 5.46 19.68
N VAL A 363 -1.45 4.98 18.43
CA VAL A 363 -1.73 3.59 18.05
C VAL A 363 -0.49 3.00 17.39
N ALA A 364 0.15 2.05 18.06
CA ALA A 364 1.37 1.38 17.59
C ALA A 364 1.08 -0.05 17.14
N TYR A 365 1.43 -0.39 15.90
CA TYR A 365 1.26 -1.73 15.34
C TYR A 365 2.58 -2.24 14.75
N ASP A 366 2.97 -3.46 15.13
CA ASP A 366 4.25 -4.08 14.72
C ASP A 366 4.23 -4.71 13.32
N GLY A 367 3.11 -4.59 12.59
CA GLY A 367 2.93 -5.26 11.29
C GLY A 367 2.73 -6.78 11.40
N ARG A 368 2.58 -7.33 12.61
CA ARG A 368 2.48 -8.78 12.86
C ARG A 368 1.36 -9.08 13.84
N SER A 369 1.64 -9.08 15.14
CA SER A 369 0.76 -9.69 16.16
C SER A 369 0.59 -8.82 17.40
N ARG A 370 1.13 -7.60 17.41
CA ARG A 370 1.09 -6.70 18.55
C ARG A 370 0.52 -5.35 18.14
N LEU A 371 -0.60 -4.99 18.75
CA LEU A 371 -1.27 -3.71 18.62
C LEU A 371 -1.42 -3.08 20.00
N VAL A 372 -1.01 -1.82 20.13
CA VAL A 372 -1.09 -1.06 21.38
C VAL A 372 -1.79 0.26 21.11
N ALA A 373 -2.82 0.56 21.90
CA ALA A 373 -3.51 1.85 21.90
C ALA A 373 -3.22 2.57 23.21
N THR A 374 -2.69 3.79 23.12
CA THR A 374 -2.42 4.66 24.25
C THR A 374 -3.34 5.87 24.16
N VAL A 375 -4.11 6.11 25.22
CA VAL A 375 -5.15 7.16 25.26
C VAL A 375 -4.97 8.04 26.50
N PRO A 376 -5.14 9.37 26.40
CA PRO A 376 -5.09 10.27 27.54
C PRO A 376 -6.09 9.93 28.65
N ALA A 377 -5.71 10.20 29.91
CA ALA A 377 -6.60 10.03 31.07
C ALA A 377 -7.87 10.90 31.05
N THR A 378 -7.93 11.93 30.18
CA THR A 378 -9.14 12.74 29.96
C THR A 378 -10.28 11.96 29.31
N TYR A 379 -9.99 10.82 28.68
CA TYR A 379 -10.99 9.93 28.09
C TYR A 379 -11.51 8.88 29.09
N ALA A 380 -10.96 8.83 30.31
CA ALA A 380 -11.33 7.84 31.33
C ALA A 380 -12.85 7.81 31.56
N GLY A 381 -13.43 6.61 31.51
CA GLY A 381 -14.88 6.38 31.67
C GLY A 381 -15.76 6.71 30.46
N THR A 382 -15.20 7.25 29.37
CA THR A 382 -15.95 7.58 28.14
C THR A 382 -15.67 6.64 26.96
N LEU A 383 -14.67 5.78 27.12
CA LEU A 383 -14.23 4.81 26.13
C LEU A 383 -15.08 3.54 26.14
N CYS A 384 -15.01 2.80 25.05
CA CYS A 384 -15.67 1.52 24.92
C CYS A 384 -15.01 0.65 23.85
N GLY A 385 -15.22 -0.66 23.93
CA GLY A 385 -14.72 -1.65 23.00
C GLY A 385 -14.13 -2.84 23.74
N LEU A 386 -13.26 -3.59 23.06
CA LEU A 386 -12.52 -4.69 23.67
C LEU A 386 -11.51 -4.22 24.73
N CYS A 387 -11.12 -2.94 24.74
CA CYS A 387 -10.19 -2.37 25.71
C CYS A 387 -10.83 -1.89 27.02
N GLY A 388 -12.12 -2.14 27.24
CA GLY A 388 -12.83 -1.62 28.41
C GLY A 388 -13.17 -0.14 28.30
N ASN A 389 -13.49 0.49 29.43
CA ASN A 389 -13.95 1.88 29.51
C ASN A 389 -12.95 2.84 30.18
N TYR A 390 -11.82 2.33 30.68
CA TYR A 390 -10.74 3.10 31.30
C TYR A 390 -11.20 3.89 32.53
N ASN A 391 -11.97 3.28 33.43
CA ASN A 391 -12.51 3.93 34.62
C ASN A 391 -11.74 3.58 35.91
N GLY A 392 -10.71 2.74 35.82
CA GLY A 392 -9.91 2.25 36.94
C GLY A 392 -10.48 1.01 37.65
N GLN A 393 -11.50 0.35 37.09
CA GLN A 393 -12.15 -0.82 37.68
C GLN A 393 -11.92 -2.05 36.80
N GLU A 394 -11.30 -3.10 37.35
CA GLU A 394 -11.03 -4.34 36.59
C GLU A 394 -12.31 -5.19 36.40
N GLU A 395 -13.33 -4.99 37.24
CA GLU A 395 -14.52 -5.85 37.33
C GLU A 395 -15.50 -5.69 36.15
N ASP A 396 -15.47 -4.57 35.44
CA ASP A 396 -16.37 -4.24 34.34
C ASP A 396 -15.68 -4.17 32.96
N GLU A 397 -14.42 -4.61 32.87
CA GLU A 397 -13.64 -4.54 31.63
C GLU A 397 -14.21 -5.39 30.48
N MET A 398 -15.02 -6.39 30.81
CA MET A 398 -15.77 -7.21 29.84
C MET A 398 -17.23 -6.73 29.70
N MET A 399 -17.43 -5.42 29.62
CA MET A 399 -18.74 -4.83 29.34
C MET A 399 -19.10 -4.93 27.85
N THR A 400 -20.23 -5.58 27.58
CA THR A 400 -20.80 -5.67 26.24
C THR A 400 -21.40 -4.33 25.79
N LYS A 401 -21.63 -4.18 24.48
CA LYS A 401 -22.24 -2.97 23.90
C LYS A 401 -23.64 -2.62 24.46
N SER A 402 -24.34 -3.55 25.11
CA SER A 402 -25.62 -3.31 25.79
C SER A 402 -25.47 -2.80 27.23
N GLY A 403 -24.24 -2.66 27.75
CA GLY A 403 -23.95 -2.27 29.13
C GLY A 403 -23.95 -3.43 30.12
N GLN A 404 -23.99 -4.69 29.66
CA GLN A 404 -23.94 -5.87 30.53
C GLN A 404 -22.52 -6.41 30.63
N VAL A 405 -22.05 -6.67 31.86
CA VAL A 405 -20.77 -7.35 32.12
C VAL A 405 -20.91 -8.85 31.87
N THR A 406 -19.99 -9.44 31.12
CA THR A 406 -19.93 -10.88 30.84
C THR A 406 -18.58 -11.47 31.26
N SER A 407 -18.54 -12.78 31.55
CA SER A 407 -17.28 -13.52 31.71
C SER A 407 -16.89 -14.31 30.46
N ASP A 408 -17.68 -14.22 29.38
CA ASP A 408 -17.45 -14.93 28.11
C ASP A 408 -16.81 -13.98 27.08
N PRO A 409 -15.53 -14.20 26.70
CA PRO A 409 -14.83 -13.39 25.69
C PRO A 409 -15.50 -13.42 24.32
N THR A 410 -16.16 -14.52 23.95
CA THR A 410 -16.88 -14.63 22.68
C THR A 410 -18.12 -13.76 22.69
N ALA A 411 -18.89 -13.76 23.79
CA ALA A 411 -20.04 -12.86 23.96
C ALA A 411 -19.62 -11.38 23.92
N LEU A 412 -18.49 -11.04 24.56
CA LEU A 412 -17.91 -9.70 24.51
C LEU A 412 -17.56 -9.30 23.07
N GLY A 413 -16.77 -10.13 22.40
CA GLY A 413 -16.31 -9.88 21.03
C GLY A 413 -17.44 -9.79 20.01
N GLY A 414 -18.44 -10.68 20.11
CA GLY A 414 -19.65 -10.62 19.29
C GLY A 414 -20.40 -9.29 19.43
N SER A 415 -20.46 -8.73 20.65
CA SER A 415 -21.12 -7.45 20.92
C SER A 415 -20.39 -6.24 20.32
N TRP A 416 -19.06 -6.34 20.17
CA TRP A 416 -18.19 -5.28 19.63
C TRP A 416 -17.78 -5.50 18.16
N LYS A 417 -18.46 -6.41 17.47
CA LYS A 417 -18.29 -6.60 16.03
C LYS A 417 -18.80 -5.38 15.25
N VAL A 418 -17.97 -4.88 14.33
CA VAL A 418 -18.31 -3.75 13.44
C VAL A 418 -18.68 -4.25 12.06
N THR A 419 -17.88 -5.16 11.48
CA THR A 419 -18.10 -5.67 10.12
C THR A 419 -17.86 -7.17 10.07
N ALA A 420 -18.82 -7.93 9.53
CA ALA A 420 -18.66 -9.34 9.23
C ALA A 420 -18.15 -9.53 7.80
N LEU A 421 -16.92 -10.04 7.65
CA LEU A 421 -16.35 -10.41 6.35
C LEU A 421 -16.76 -11.85 5.98
N PRO A 422 -16.95 -12.18 4.69
CA PRO A 422 -17.22 -13.55 4.27
C PRO A 422 -16.15 -14.53 4.79
N GLY A 423 -16.57 -15.56 5.52
CA GLY A 423 -15.67 -16.55 6.13
C GLY A 423 -15.01 -16.12 7.44
N CYS A 424 -15.39 -14.99 8.04
CA CYS A 424 -14.97 -14.64 9.39
C CYS A 424 -15.80 -15.38 10.45
N GLY A 425 -15.16 -15.76 11.57
CA GLY A 425 -15.78 -16.45 12.71
C GLY A 425 -15.69 -15.62 13.99
N GLU A 426 -16.65 -15.82 14.90
CA GLU A 426 -16.67 -15.20 16.24
C GLU A 426 -16.02 -16.10 17.30
N THR A 427 -16.05 -17.42 17.09
CA THR A 427 -15.47 -18.43 17.96
C THR A 427 -14.17 -18.95 17.35
N SER A 428 -13.19 -19.22 18.22
CA SER A 428 -12.01 -19.99 17.82
C SER A 428 -12.40 -21.41 17.44
N THR A 429 -11.75 -21.97 16.43
CA THR A 429 -11.84 -23.40 16.10
C THR A 429 -10.73 -24.23 16.77
N LEU A 430 -9.77 -23.59 17.44
CA LEU A 430 -8.65 -24.22 18.12
C LEU A 430 -8.87 -24.18 19.63
N GLU A 431 -8.75 -25.34 20.26
CA GLU A 431 -8.78 -25.48 21.72
C GLU A 431 -7.47 -26.09 22.22
N CYS A 432 -7.05 -25.69 23.41
CA CYS A 432 -5.87 -26.21 24.06
C CYS A 432 -6.27 -27.17 25.20
N PRO A 433 -6.05 -28.50 25.06
CA PRO A 433 -6.42 -29.46 26.09
C PRO A 433 -5.62 -29.28 27.38
N THR A 434 -6.26 -29.47 28.54
CA THR A 434 -5.62 -29.36 29.87
C THR A 434 -4.42 -30.29 30.04
N THR A 435 -4.51 -31.52 29.55
CA THR A 435 -3.40 -32.49 29.59
C THR A 435 -2.19 -32.04 28.77
N THR A 436 -2.43 -31.37 27.64
CA THR A 436 -1.37 -30.79 26.80
C THR A 436 -0.70 -29.62 27.52
N MET A 437 -1.48 -28.74 28.17
CA MET A 437 -0.93 -27.63 28.97
C MET A 437 -0.06 -28.12 30.12
N GLU A 438 -0.49 -29.15 30.85
CA GLU A 438 0.29 -29.71 31.96
C GLU A 438 1.65 -30.27 31.48
N THR A 439 1.65 -30.91 30.30
CA THR A 439 2.87 -31.46 29.68
C THR A 439 3.80 -30.34 29.22
N LEU A 440 3.27 -29.32 28.53
CA LEU A 440 4.03 -28.15 28.09
C LEU A 440 4.65 -27.39 29.26
N LEU A 441 3.91 -27.25 30.36
CA LEU A 441 4.37 -26.56 31.57
C LEU A 441 5.57 -27.29 32.21
N GLN A 442 5.67 -28.62 32.11
CA GLN A 442 6.84 -29.37 32.57
C GLN A 442 8.02 -29.28 31.58
N GLN A 443 7.74 -29.34 30.28
CA GLN A 443 8.74 -29.30 29.22
C GLN A 443 9.42 -27.93 29.12
N GLU A 444 8.65 -26.84 29.06
CA GLU A 444 9.16 -25.48 28.86
C GLU A 444 9.86 -24.90 30.10
N VAL A 445 9.62 -25.48 31.29
CA VAL A 445 10.44 -25.20 32.49
C VAL A 445 11.84 -25.84 32.37
N SER A 446 11.97 -26.89 31.55
CA SER A 446 13.20 -27.70 31.41
C SER A 446 14.01 -27.39 30.13
N THR A 447 13.44 -26.67 29.15
CA THR A 447 14.08 -26.34 27.86
C THR A 447 14.04 -24.84 27.54
N LYS A 448 14.93 -24.34 26.67
CA LYS A 448 14.86 -22.96 26.15
C LYS A 448 13.57 -22.77 25.32
N GLY A 449 12.78 -21.75 25.65
CA GLY A 449 11.43 -21.51 25.11
C GLY A 449 10.71 -20.40 25.88
N CYS A 450 9.43 -20.57 26.23
CA CYS A 450 8.68 -19.66 27.10
C CYS A 450 9.32 -19.51 28.50
N GLY A 451 10.07 -20.52 28.96
CA GLY A 451 10.78 -20.51 30.25
C GLY A 451 11.76 -19.35 30.43
N ILE A 452 12.27 -18.77 29.33
CA ILE A 452 13.17 -17.60 29.36
C ILE A 452 12.57 -16.41 30.12
N ILE A 453 11.24 -16.27 30.11
CA ILE A 453 10.51 -15.18 30.80
C ILE A 453 10.72 -15.26 32.32
N ARG A 454 10.92 -16.46 32.88
CA ARG A 454 11.01 -16.71 34.34
C ARG A 454 12.41 -17.09 34.82
N GLU A 455 13.40 -17.10 33.93
CA GLU A 455 14.76 -17.49 34.27
C GLU A 455 15.44 -16.43 35.15
N GLU A 456 15.69 -16.73 36.44
CA GLU A 456 16.26 -15.76 37.40
C GLU A 456 17.65 -15.24 36.99
N GLY A 457 18.46 -16.06 36.32
CA GLY A 457 19.76 -15.68 35.75
C GLY A 457 19.72 -15.29 34.28
N GLY A 458 18.53 -15.19 33.69
CA GLY A 458 18.31 -14.94 32.27
C GLY A 458 18.27 -13.45 31.91
N PRO A 459 18.00 -13.12 30.62
CA PRO A 459 18.02 -11.74 30.12
C PRO A 459 16.98 -10.82 30.76
N PHE A 460 15.96 -11.39 31.42
CA PHE A 460 14.89 -10.65 32.10
C PHE A 460 14.97 -10.71 33.64
N GLY A 461 16.00 -11.32 34.24
CA GLY A 461 16.06 -11.53 35.69
C GLY A 461 15.97 -10.24 36.52
N ALA A 462 16.60 -9.15 36.06
CA ALA A 462 16.50 -7.83 36.68
C ALA A 462 15.07 -7.25 36.67
N CYS A 463 14.21 -7.77 35.80
CA CYS A 463 12.83 -7.33 35.62
C CYS A 463 11.85 -7.91 36.62
N HIS A 464 12.12 -9.13 37.11
CA HIS A 464 11.16 -9.92 37.87
C HIS A 464 10.72 -9.23 39.16
N ALA A 465 11.55 -8.33 39.69
CA ALA A 465 11.23 -7.51 40.86
C ALA A 465 10.25 -6.36 40.58
N LEU A 466 10.11 -5.94 39.32
CA LEU A 466 9.26 -4.82 38.90
C LEU A 466 8.02 -5.26 38.12
N VAL A 467 8.14 -6.34 37.35
CA VAL A 467 7.06 -6.87 36.49
C VAL A 467 6.93 -8.37 36.71
N ASP A 468 5.77 -8.82 37.19
CA ASP A 468 5.49 -10.23 37.44
C ASP A 468 5.54 -11.06 36.13
N PRO A 469 6.50 -11.99 35.99
CA PRO A 469 6.64 -12.80 34.77
C PRO A 469 5.53 -13.86 34.60
N GLN A 470 4.80 -14.20 35.65
CA GLN A 470 3.93 -15.38 35.68
C GLN A 470 2.83 -15.33 34.62
N LYS A 471 2.17 -14.18 34.48
CA LYS A 471 1.04 -14.03 33.54
C LYS A 471 1.51 -14.07 32.08
N TYR A 472 2.67 -13.48 31.76
CA TYR A 472 3.25 -13.50 30.41
C TYR A 472 3.75 -14.89 30.02
N PHE A 473 4.33 -15.62 30.97
CA PHE A 473 4.69 -17.02 30.80
C PHE A 473 3.47 -17.88 30.46
N GLN A 474 2.35 -17.69 31.17
CA GLN A 474 1.09 -18.40 30.89
C GLN A 474 0.53 -18.08 29.50
N SER A 475 0.52 -16.81 29.08
CA SER A 475 0.12 -16.44 27.72
C SER A 475 1.00 -17.08 26.64
N CYS A 476 2.31 -17.13 26.87
CA CYS A 476 3.26 -17.79 25.97
C CYS A 476 2.98 -19.30 25.83
N LEU A 477 2.74 -20.00 26.96
CA LEU A 477 2.40 -21.43 26.94
C LEU A 477 1.06 -21.69 26.24
N HIS A 478 0.07 -20.84 26.49
CA HIS A 478 -1.23 -20.95 25.85
C HIS A 478 -1.12 -20.89 24.33
N ASP A 479 -0.38 -19.91 23.79
CA ASP A 479 -0.23 -19.75 22.35
C ASP A 479 0.62 -20.87 21.73
N LEU A 480 1.64 -21.34 22.43
CA LEU A 480 2.40 -22.52 22.03
C LEU A 480 1.52 -23.79 21.96
N CYS A 481 0.55 -23.92 22.87
CA CYS A 481 -0.39 -25.03 22.86
C CYS A 481 -1.37 -24.97 21.69
N LEU A 482 -1.87 -23.77 21.35
CA LEU A 482 -2.75 -23.57 20.20
C LEU A 482 -2.04 -23.79 18.87
N PHE A 483 -0.73 -23.50 18.82
CA PHE A 483 0.08 -23.62 17.61
C PHE A 483 1.38 -24.40 17.87
N PRO A 484 1.30 -25.73 18.06
CA PRO A 484 2.47 -26.58 18.25
C PRO A 484 3.45 -26.47 17.07
N ASP A 485 4.74 -26.61 17.32
CA ASP A 485 5.81 -26.64 16.31
C ASP A 485 6.08 -25.33 15.55
N ARG A 486 5.56 -24.17 16.02
CA ARG A 486 5.79 -22.87 15.39
C ARG A 486 6.51 -21.87 16.30
N GLU A 487 7.84 -21.77 16.16
CA GLU A 487 8.66 -20.78 16.89
C GLU A 487 8.16 -19.34 16.74
N GLY A 488 7.60 -18.97 15.59
CA GLY A 488 7.08 -17.63 15.32
C GLY A 488 5.95 -17.17 16.24
N VAL A 489 5.31 -18.09 16.98
CA VAL A 489 4.15 -17.79 17.84
C VAL A 489 4.58 -17.41 19.27
N ARG A 490 5.68 -17.96 19.79
CA ARG A 490 6.16 -17.65 21.16
C ARG A 490 6.91 -16.32 21.23
N CYS A 491 7.59 -15.94 20.16
CA CYS A 491 8.47 -14.77 20.14
C CYS A 491 7.76 -13.43 20.37
N PRO A 492 6.55 -13.18 19.84
CA PRO A 492 5.82 -11.95 20.14
C PRO A 492 5.44 -11.81 21.63
N LEU A 493 5.17 -12.92 22.33
CA LEU A 493 4.82 -12.90 23.75
C LEU A 493 6.05 -12.64 24.62
N ILE A 494 7.19 -13.23 24.25
CA ILE A 494 8.48 -12.93 24.91
C ILE A 494 8.88 -11.47 24.65
N ALA A 495 8.69 -10.99 23.41
CA ALA A 495 8.91 -9.59 23.04
C ALA A 495 8.05 -8.62 23.84
N ARG A 496 6.80 -9.00 24.14
CA ARG A 496 5.90 -8.20 24.99
C ARG A 496 6.43 -8.09 26.42
N TYR A 497 6.96 -9.18 26.99
CA TYR A 497 7.58 -9.10 28.31
C TYR A 497 8.84 -8.23 28.30
N ALA A 498 9.66 -8.35 27.25
CA ALA A 498 10.82 -7.47 27.03
C ALA A 498 10.41 -5.98 26.98
N GLU A 499 9.33 -5.65 26.26
CA GLU A 499 8.81 -4.30 26.13
C GLU A 499 8.32 -3.74 27.48
N VAL A 500 7.49 -4.49 28.22
CA VAL A 500 7.00 -4.04 29.53
C VAL A 500 8.16 -3.87 30.51
N CYS A 501 9.20 -4.68 30.37
CA CYS A 501 10.42 -4.56 31.14
C CYS A 501 11.20 -3.27 30.85
N GLN A 502 11.39 -2.96 29.56
CA GLN A 502 12.00 -1.71 29.12
C GLN A 502 11.15 -0.51 29.57
N ALA A 503 9.83 -0.62 29.53
CA ALA A 503 8.92 0.40 30.07
C ALA A 503 9.03 0.56 31.60
N ALA A 504 9.42 -0.49 32.34
CA ALA A 504 9.74 -0.38 33.76
C ALA A 504 11.12 0.26 34.05
N GLY A 505 11.87 0.65 33.01
CA GLY A 505 13.19 1.27 33.12
C GLY A 505 14.34 0.27 33.27
N VAL A 506 14.11 -1.00 32.96
CA VAL A 506 15.14 -2.06 33.03
C VAL A 506 15.84 -2.20 31.69
N ALA A 507 17.18 -2.24 31.71
CA ALA A 507 17.97 -2.58 30.52
C ALA A 507 17.86 -4.10 30.25
N VAL A 508 17.13 -4.46 29.20
CA VAL A 508 16.97 -5.86 28.76
C VAL A 508 18.17 -6.27 27.90
N GLY A 509 18.83 -7.37 28.27
CA GLY A 509 19.94 -7.95 27.50
C GLY A 509 19.51 -8.61 26.19
N ARG A 510 20.46 -8.99 25.33
CA ARG A 510 20.18 -9.70 24.08
C ARG A 510 19.58 -11.09 24.37
N TRP A 511 18.28 -11.24 24.10
CA TRP A 511 17.55 -12.51 24.29
C TRP A 511 17.27 -13.25 22.97
N ARG A 512 17.36 -12.56 21.83
CA ARG A 512 17.24 -13.14 20.48
C ARG A 512 18.59 -13.61 19.94
N THR A 513 18.62 -14.80 19.35
CA THR A 513 19.80 -15.40 18.70
C THR A 513 19.44 -15.89 17.30
N GLU A 514 20.44 -16.28 16.49
CA GLU A 514 20.18 -16.83 15.14
C GLU A 514 19.25 -18.05 15.17
N ASP A 515 19.41 -18.91 16.19
CA ASP A 515 18.62 -20.13 16.36
C ASP A 515 17.43 -19.97 17.33
N PHE A 516 17.12 -18.75 17.78
CA PHE A 516 16.01 -18.52 18.72
C PHE A 516 15.40 -17.14 18.56
N CYS A 517 14.15 -17.11 18.11
CA CYS A 517 13.39 -15.86 17.89
C CYS A 517 14.14 -14.84 17.03
N ARG A 518 14.75 -15.32 15.94
CA ARG A 518 15.49 -14.48 14.98
C ARG A 518 14.61 -13.30 14.52
N PHE A 519 15.19 -12.11 14.56
CA PHE A 519 14.54 -10.88 14.10
C PHE A 519 15.10 -10.52 12.71
N PRO A 520 14.39 -10.82 11.61
CA PRO A 520 14.87 -10.49 10.28
C PRO A 520 14.80 -8.97 10.09
N CYS A 521 15.94 -8.38 9.72
CA CYS A 521 16.05 -6.98 9.36
C CYS A 521 16.17 -6.81 7.85
N PRO A 522 15.59 -5.75 7.26
CA PRO A 522 15.73 -5.46 5.84
C PRO A 522 17.21 -5.26 5.45
N PRO A 523 17.53 -5.34 4.14
CA PRO A 523 18.90 -5.09 3.68
C PRO A 523 19.44 -3.75 4.18
N ASN A 524 20.73 -3.75 4.53
CA ASN A 524 21.44 -2.60 5.08
C ASN A 524 20.90 -2.09 6.44
N SER A 525 20.40 -3.02 7.25
CA SER A 525 20.02 -2.76 8.64
C SER A 525 20.31 -3.99 9.50
N HIS A 526 20.42 -3.76 10.81
CA HIS A 526 20.71 -4.82 11.77
C HIS A 526 19.81 -4.72 13.00
N TYR A 527 19.68 -5.83 13.72
CA TYR A 527 18.87 -5.90 14.93
C TYR A 527 19.62 -5.29 16.12
N GLU A 528 18.94 -4.40 16.85
CA GLU A 528 19.39 -3.83 18.11
C GLU A 528 18.34 -4.09 19.20
N PRO A 529 18.74 -4.54 20.41
CA PRO A 529 17.82 -4.72 21.55
C PRO A 529 17.14 -3.43 22.03
N CYS A 530 17.67 -2.27 21.64
CA CYS A 530 17.26 -0.94 22.07
C CYS A 530 17.45 0.00 20.87
N SER A 531 16.71 -0.24 19.79
CA SER A 531 16.69 0.68 18.65
C SER A 531 15.94 1.95 19.05
N GLN A 532 16.49 3.11 18.69
CA GLN A 532 15.82 4.38 18.94
C GLN A 532 14.68 4.56 17.93
N GLY A 533 13.47 4.89 18.41
CA GLY A 533 12.31 5.18 17.56
C GLY A 533 12.49 6.39 16.64
N CYS A 534 13.50 7.22 16.89
CA CYS A 534 13.86 8.36 16.05
C CYS A 534 15.24 8.18 15.42
N GLY A 535 15.51 6.96 14.92
CA GLY A 535 16.60 6.76 13.96
C GLY A 535 16.51 7.78 12.83
N GLN A 536 17.65 8.17 12.26
CA GLN A 536 17.68 9.14 11.17
C GLN A 536 16.86 8.61 10.00
N SER A 537 15.67 9.19 9.79
CA SER A 537 14.88 9.04 8.58
C SER A 537 15.13 10.23 7.66
N CYS A 538 14.84 10.07 6.38
CA CYS A 538 14.89 11.15 5.39
C CYS A 538 14.08 12.39 5.80
N ARG A 539 13.08 12.25 6.67
CA ARG A 539 12.34 13.38 7.25
C ARG A 539 13.09 14.08 8.38
N SER A 540 13.63 13.30 9.33
CA SER A 540 14.28 13.81 10.54
C SER A 540 15.55 14.64 10.28
N LEU A 541 16.18 14.44 9.11
CA LEU A 541 17.37 15.17 8.66
C LEU A 541 17.11 16.65 8.35
N PHE A 542 15.87 16.99 8.00
CA PHE A 542 15.46 18.36 7.66
C PHE A 542 14.64 19.01 8.78
N SER A 543 14.14 18.22 9.73
CA SER A 543 13.51 18.69 10.95
C SER A 543 13.77 17.65 12.05
N PRO A 544 14.71 17.90 12.99
CA PRO A 544 14.97 16.98 14.09
C PRO A 544 13.68 16.73 14.86
N GLU A 545 13.17 15.49 14.83
CA GLU A 545 12.05 15.09 15.66
C GLU A 545 12.60 14.82 17.08
N LYS A 546 12.01 15.48 18.08
CA LYS A 546 12.42 15.28 19.47
C LYS A 546 11.94 13.90 19.89
N CYS A 547 12.89 12.99 20.04
CA CYS A 547 12.59 11.64 20.44
C CYS A 547 12.16 11.57 21.90
N ARG A 548 10.93 11.13 22.14
CA ARG A 548 10.37 10.98 23.49
C ARG A 548 10.05 9.54 23.86
N GLU A 549 10.62 8.58 23.14
CA GLU A 549 10.34 7.17 23.39
C GLU A 549 11.44 6.48 24.21
N ARG A 550 10.99 5.60 25.10
CA ARG A 550 11.84 4.57 25.71
C ARG A 550 12.24 3.62 24.59
N CYS A 551 13.53 3.29 24.49
CA CYS A 551 13.99 2.43 23.41
C CYS A 551 13.33 1.05 23.46
N ARG A 552 13.17 0.43 22.27
CA ARG A 552 12.58 -0.89 22.10
C ARG A 552 13.42 -1.71 21.14
N GLU A 553 13.37 -3.03 21.23
CA GLU A 553 14.05 -3.89 20.26
C GLU A 553 13.53 -3.68 18.83
N GLY A 554 14.42 -3.60 17.84
CA GLY A 554 14.04 -3.43 16.44
C GLY A 554 15.22 -3.37 15.49
N CYS A 555 14.96 -3.09 14.22
CA CYS A 555 16.01 -2.89 13.23
C CYS A 555 16.46 -1.42 13.20
N ALA A 556 17.77 -1.22 13.21
CA ALA A 556 18.42 0.05 12.99
C ALA A 556 19.14 0.04 11.65
N CYS A 557 19.05 1.13 10.89
CA CYS A 557 19.83 1.25 9.65
C CYS A 557 21.32 1.16 9.94
N ASP A 558 22.04 0.48 9.06
CA ASP A 558 23.49 0.42 9.15
C ASP A 558 24.09 1.81 9.01
N ARG A 559 25.29 1.98 9.57
CA ARG A 559 25.95 3.28 9.67
C ARG A 559 26.09 3.96 8.29
N GLY A 560 25.78 5.25 8.24
CA GLY A 560 25.82 6.06 7.00
C GLY A 560 24.54 6.00 6.17
N LEU A 561 23.54 5.22 6.61
CA LEU A 561 22.25 5.09 5.96
C LEU A 561 21.12 5.65 6.84
N VAL A 562 20.05 6.04 6.18
CA VAL A 562 18.86 6.63 6.79
C VAL A 562 17.60 5.96 6.28
N LEU A 563 16.57 5.91 7.11
CA LEU A 563 15.31 5.23 6.77
C LEU A 563 14.49 6.07 5.78
N SER A 564 14.20 5.50 4.61
CA SER A 564 13.36 6.07 3.56
C SER A 564 12.23 5.09 3.23
N GLY A 565 11.01 5.39 3.70
CA GLY A 565 9.94 4.41 3.64
C GLY A 565 10.28 3.22 4.53
N ASP A 566 10.43 2.05 3.92
CA ASP A 566 10.78 0.77 4.56
C ASP A 566 12.23 0.32 4.29
N THR A 567 13.05 1.18 3.65
CA THR A 567 14.41 0.83 3.23
C THR A 567 15.46 1.76 3.81
N CYS A 568 16.62 1.21 4.16
CA CYS A 568 17.78 1.97 4.57
C CYS A 568 18.59 2.38 3.34
N VAL A 569 18.67 3.69 3.09
CA VAL A 569 19.32 4.27 1.90
C VAL A 569 20.37 5.30 2.31
N PRO A 570 21.39 5.55 1.47
CA PRO A 570 22.28 6.68 1.68
C PRO A 570 21.50 8.00 1.68
N LEU A 571 21.99 9.00 2.42
CA LEU A 571 21.38 10.34 2.48
C LEU A 571 21.12 10.93 1.08
N SER A 572 22.04 10.67 0.15
CA SER A 572 21.96 11.09 -1.26
C SER A 572 20.74 10.55 -2.00
N ARG A 573 20.11 9.49 -1.48
CA ARG A 573 18.94 8.81 -2.07
C ARG A 573 17.67 9.02 -1.27
N CYS A 574 17.63 10.04 -0.42
CA CYS A 574 16.40 10.40 0.28
C CYS A 574 15.28 10.81 -0.68
N GLY A 575 14.06 10.44 -0.29
CA GLY A 575 12.83 10.79 -0.96
C GLY A 575 12.34 12.22 -0.65
N CYS A 576 11.14 12.54 -1.09
CA CYS A 576 10.59 13.89 -1.11
C CYS A 576 9.27 13.98 -0.34
N HIS A 577 9.00 15.15 0.24
CA HIS A 577 7.74 15.46 0.89
C HIS A 577 6.89 16.40 0.03
N GLN A 578 5.65 16.01 -0.28
CA GLN A 578 4.63 16.89 -0.85
C GLN A 578 3.35 16.79 -0.03
N GLY A 579 2.87 17.92 0.51
CA GLY A 579 1.68 17.85 1.36
C GLY A 579 1.97 17.14 2.69
N ASP A 580 1.08 16.22 3.05
CA ASP A 580 1.26 15.26 4.15
C ASP A 580 1.90 13.93 3.66
N PHE A 581 2.20 13.80 2.36
CA PHE A 581 2.64 12.55 1.74
C PHE A 581 4.16 12.51 1.55
N TYR A 582 4.75 11.34 1.75
CA TYR A 582 6.14 11.03 1.46
C TYR A 582 6.26 10.15 0.22
N TYR A 583 7.23 10.46 -0.64
CA TYR A 583 7.52 9.78 -1.90
C TYR A 583 8.98 9.33 -1.89
N GLN A 584 9.26 8.09 -2.26
CA GLN A 584 10.62 7.58 -2.33
C GLN A 584 11.39 8.22 -3.50
N ALA A 585 12.72 8.15 -3.47
CA ALA A 585 13.54 8.65 -4.57
C ALA A 585 13.18 7.93 -5.88
N GLU A 586 13.10 8.71 -6.95
CA GLU A 586 12.65 8.34 -8.31
C GLU A 586 11.15 8.01 -8.44
N GLU A 587 10.37 8.13 -7.37
CA GLU A 587 8.91 7.96 -7.43
C GLU A 587 8.24 9.12 -8.17
N THR A 588 7.36 8.79 -9.12
CA THR A 588 6.54 9.76 -9.83
C THR A 588 5.12 9.78 -9.26
N PHE A 589 4.59 10.97 -9.03
CA PHE A 589 3.29 11.18 -8.43
C PHE A 589 2.68 12.49 -8.91
N LEU A 590 1.37 12.69 -8.72
CA LEU A 590 0.80 14.01 -8.92
C LEU A 590 0.60 14.79 -7.63
N ALA A 591 1.15 15.99 -7.66
CA ALA A 591 1.02 16.99 -6.60
C ALA A 591 -0.37 17.65 -6.63
N THR A 592 -0.92 17.88 -7.83
CA THR A 592 -2.25 18.46 -8.06
C THR A 592 -2.97 17.74 -9.21
N LYS A 593 -4.15 18.20 -9.64
CA LYS A 593 -4.82 17.59 -10.81
C LYS A 593 -4.09 17.86 -12.13
N GLU A 594 -3.25 18.89 -12.17
CA GLU A 594 -2.57 19.37 -13.37
C GLU A 594 -1.03 19.36 -13.24
N GLU A 595 -0.45 18.71 -12.23
CA GLU A 595 1.01 18.77 -11.95
C GLU A 595 1.60 17.41 -11.57
N MET A 596 2.45 16.85 -12.44
CA MET A 596 3.20 15.59 -12.26
C MET A 596 4.58 15.93 -11.75
N CYS A 597 4.91 15.34 -10.61
CA CYS A 597 6.18 15.51 -9.95
C CYS A 597 6.93 14.18 -9.94
N ARG A 598 8.23 14.25 -10.22
CA ARG A 598 9.17 13.18 -9.93
C ARG A 598 9.97 13.58 -8.70
N CYS A 599 10.00 12.71 -7.71
CA CYS A 599 10.96 12.86 -6.62
C CYS A 599 12.34 12.42 -7.12
N ARG A 600 13.33 13.31 -7.08
CA ARG A 600 14.73 12.97 -7.36
C ARG A 600 15.44 12.56 -6.09
N ALA A 601 16.44 11.68 -6.25
CA ALA A 601 17.40 11.39 -5.20
C ALA A 601 17.96 12.70 -4.59
N GLY A 602 17.87 12.83 -3.27
CA GLY A 602 18.30 14.01 -2.52
C GLY A 602 17.15 14.95 -2.11
N GLY A 603 15.90 14.54 -2.32
CA GLY A 603 14.71 15.24 -1.83
C GLY A 603 14.17 16.35 -2.74
N THR A 604 14.71 16.49 -3.95
CA THR A 604 14.28 17.52 -4.92
C THR A 604 13.05 17.06 -5.70
N LEU A 605 12.02 17.90 -5.75
CA LEU A 605 10.83 17.67 -6.57
C LEU A 605 11.00 18.32 -7.94
N GLU A 606 10.95 17.52 -8.99
CA GLU A 606 10.86 18.00 -10.38
C GLU A 606 9.41 17.89 -10.84
N CYS A 607 8.70 19.01 -10.82
CA CYS A 607 7.30 19.09 -11.23
C CYS A 607 7.18 19.67 -12.64
N GLN A 608 6.30 19.08 -13.44
CA GLN A 608 5.92 19.57 -14.75
C GLN A 608 4.39 19.66 -14.80
N GLU A 609 3.86 20.63 -15.54
CA GLU A 609 2.43 20.67 -15.82
C GLU A 609 2.02 19.36 -16.48
N ALA A 610 1.27 18.56 -15.73
CA ALA A 610 0.65 17.35 -16.21
C ALA A 610 -0.58 17.75 -17.02
N SER A 611 -0.35 18.09 -18.28
CA SER A 611 -1.43 18.01 -19.26
C SER A 611 -1.64 16.54 -19.61
N CYS A 612 -2.81 15.98 -19.27
CA CYS A 612 -3.24 14.75 -19.92
C CYS A 612 -3.30 15.00 -21.44
N PRO A 613 -2.86 14.07 -22.31
CA PRO A 613 -3.04 14.21 -23.75
C PRO A 613 -4.51 14.55 -24.08
N GLY A 614 -4.74 15.68 -24.75
CA GLY A 614 -6.09 16.16 -25.06
C GLY A 614 -6.83 16.93 -23.95
N GLY A 615 -6.16 17.40 -22.89
CA GLY A 615 -6.73 18.35 -21.91
C GLY A 615 -7.69 17.73 -20.87
N ARG A 616 -7.47 16.49 -20.47
CA ARG A 616 -8.37 15.73 -19.57
C ARG A 616 -8.07 15.89 -18.08
N GLU A 617 -9.07 15.60 -17.24
CA GLU A 617 -8.90 15.44 -15.79
C GLU A 617 -8.31 14.06 -15.44
N GLY A 618 -7.27 14.01 -14.60
CA GLY A 618 -6.74 12.75 -14.06
C GLY A 618 -7.42 12.30 -12.75
N LYS A 619 -7.25 11.02 -12.41
CA LYS A 619 -7.77 10.41 -11.18
C LYS A 619 -6.68 9.65 -10.45
N VAL A 620 -6.76 9.64 -9.12
CA VAL A 620 -5.89 8.85 -8.25
C VAL A 620 -6.53 7.47 -8.05
N ILE A 621 -5.90 6.42 -8.57
CA ILE A 621 -6.30 5.02 -8.40
C ILE A 621 -5.17 4.32 -7.63
N GLU A 622 -5.48 3.68 -6.50
CA GLU A 622 -4.51 2.97 -5.64
C GLU A 622 -3.29 3.81 -5.18
N GLY A 623 -3.45 5.12 -5.03
CA GLY A 623 -2.37 6.02 -4.58
C GLY A 623 -1.51 6.61 -5.69
N VAL A 624 -1.69 6.16 -6.93
CA VAL A 624 -0.99 6.65 -8.13
C VAL A 624 -1.94 7.55 -8.91
N PHE A 625 -1.51 8.75 -9.32
CA PHE A 625 -2.31 9.52 -10.27
C PHE A 625 -2.07 8.96 -11.66
N GLN A 626 -3.19 8.56 -12.23
CA GLN A 626 -3.30 8.15 -13.60
C GLN A 626 -3.97 9.32 -14.31
N CYS A 627 -3.30 9.88 -15.32
CA CYS A 627 -4.03 10.55 -16.39
C CYS A 627 -5.07 9.55 -16.82
N SER A 628 -6.38 9.84 -16.69
CA SER A 628 -7.49 8.89 -16.89
C SER A 628 -7.05 7.81 -17.86
N SER A 629 -6.58 6.68 -17.33
CA SER A 629 -5.71 5.75 -18.05
C SER A 629 -6.49 5.36 -19.27
N ALA A 630 -6.02 5.87 -20.42
CA ALA A 630 -6.55 5.69 -21.76
C ALA A 630 -7.92 5.02 -21.75
N THR A 631 -8.99 5.75 -21.36
CA THR A 631 -10.35 5.21 -21.04
C THR A 631 -10.54 3.83 -21.63
N LEU A 632 -10.23 2.76 -20.89
CA LEU A 632 -10.18 1.44 -21.52
C LEU A 632 -11.55 1.17 -22.14
N GLY A 633 -11.56 0.90 -23.45
CA GLY A 633 -12.78 0.49 -24.11
C GLY A 633 -13.02 -0.97 -23.75
N THR A 634 -14.11 -1.27 -23.05
CA THR A 634 -14.51 -2.66 -22.80
C THR A 634 -15.79 -2.97 -23.56
N CYS A 635 -15.69 -3.91 -24.50
CA CYS A 635 -16.83 -4.52 -25.16
C CYS A 635 -17.19 -5.83 -24.46
N LEU A 636 -18.47 -6.16 -24.41
CA LEU A 636 -19.03 -7.35 -23.78
C LEU A 636 -19.88 -8.14 -24.78
N ALA A 637 -19.67 -9.45 -24.86
CA ALA A 637 -20.62 -10.41 -25.39
C ALA A 637 -21.00 -11.38 -24.27
N THR A 638 -22.29 -11.49 -23.96
CA THR A 638 -22.76 -12.37 -22.88
C THR A 638 -24.11 -13.02 -23.16
N GLY A 639 -24.26 -14.25 -22.67
CA GLY A 639 -25.48 -15.02 -22.79
C GLY A 639 -25.84 -15.39 -24.23
N ASP A 640 -27.11 -15.68 -24.47
CA ASP A 640 -27.60 -16.15 -25.78
C ASP A 640 -27.44 -15.10 -26.89
N ARG A 641 -27.53 -13.81 -26.56
CA ARG A 641 -27.72 -12.74 -27.56
C ARG A 641 -27.28 -11.33 -27.17
N SER A 642 -26.77 -11.11 -25.95
CA SER A 642 -26.57 -9.75 -25.42
C SER A 642 -25.17 -9.23 -25.70
N TYR A 643 -25.07 -7.97 -26.14
CA TYR A 643 -23.80 -7.29 -26.43
C TYR A 643 -23.79 -5.88 -25.84
N ILE A 644 -22.60 -5.38 -25.50
CA ILE A 644 -22.30 -3.96 -25.29
C ILE A 644 -21.10 -3.60 -26.16
N SER A 645 -21.25 -2.58 -27.01
CA SER A 645 -20.13 -2.00 -27.78
C SER A 645 -19.13 -1.28 -26.88
N PHE A 646 -17.97 -0.91 -27.42
CA PHE A 646 -16.98 -0.13 -26.67
C PHE A 646 -17.50 1.24 -26.17
N ASP A 647 -18.46 1.84 -26.87
CA ASP A 647 -19.06 3.14 -26.51
C ASP A 647 -20.33 3.00 -25.65
N GLY A 648 -20.66 1.78 -25.21
CA GLY A 648 -21.71 1.50 -24.23
C GLY A 648 -23.09 1.19 -24.82
N VAL A 649 -23.20 0.96 -26.13
CA VAL A 649 -24.47 0.61 -26.79
C VAL A 649 -24.81 -0.84 -26.52
N ALA A 650 -25.86 -1.04 -25.71
CA ALA A 650 -26.40 -2.37 -25.43
C ALA A 650 -27.36 -2.81 -26.56
N PHE A 651 -27.12 -3.99 -27.13
CA PHE A 651 -27.96 -4.54 -28.19
C PHE A 651 -28.07 -6.07 -28.14
N ASN A 652 -29.00 -6.58 -28.93
CA ASN A 652 -29.36 -7.98 -28.92
C ASN A 652 -29.30 -8.59 -30.33
N PHE A 653 -28.50 -9.63 -30.51
CA PHE A 653 -28.32 -10.34 -31.78
C PHE A 653 -28.17 -11.86 -31.53
N SER A 654 -29.02 -12.67 -32.15
CA SER A 654 -29.14 -14.12 -31.85
C SER A 654 -28.53 -15.02 -32.93
N GLY A 655 -27.69 -14.46 -33.81
CA GLY A 655 -27.15 -15.21 -34.95
C GLY A 655 -26.18 -16.31 -34.53
N ALA A 656 -26.21 -17.44 -35.25
CA ALA A 656 -25.32 -18.59 -35.03
C ALA A 656 -24.40 -18.79 -36.24
N CYS A 657 -23.26 -18.09 -36.23
CA CYS A 657 -22.23 -18.11 -37.28
C CYS A 657 -20.88 -17.75 -36.63
N SER A 658 -19.84 -17.65 -37.45
CA SER A 658 -18.57 -17.03 -37.08
C SER A 658 -18.64 -15.52 -37.37
N TYR A 659 -18.32 -14.70 -36.37
CA TYR A 659 -18.42 -13.24 -36.43
C TYR A 659 -17.11 -12.57 -36.04
N ILE A 660 -16.83 -11.40 -36.62
CA ILE A 660 -15.80 -10.49 -36.13
C ILE A 660 -16.38 -9.74 -34.92
N LEU A 661 -15.85 -10.03 -33.73
CA LEU A 661 -16.23 -9.32 -32.53
C LEU A 661 -15.58 -7.93 -32.52
N SER A 662 -14.28 -7.88 -32.78
CA SER A 662 -13.53 -6.63 -32.99
C SER A 662 -12.28 -6.92 -33.81
N GLU A 663 -11.95 -6.05 -34.76
CA GLU A 663 -10.67 -6.06 -35.47
C GLU A 663 -10.15 -4.63 -35.67
N THR A 664 -8.86 -4.50 -35.99
CA THR A 664 -8.26 -3.20 -36.32
C THR A 664 -8.62 -2.78 -37.75
N CYS A 665 -9.20 -1.59 -37.91
CA CYS A 665 -9.74 -1.07 -39.16
C CYS A 665 -9.27 0.37 -39.42
N GLY A 666 -9.07 0.73 -40.69
CA GLY A 666 -8.55 2.05 -41.08
C GLY A 666 -7.02 2.04 -41.18
N GLY A 667 -6.50 2.16 -42.40
CA GLY A 667 -5.08 1.97 -42.71
C GLY A 667 -4.15 2.99 -42.06
N GLY A 668 -3.38 2.53 -41.06
CA GLY A 668 -2.09 3.09 -40.67
C GLY A 668 -2.12 4.30 -39.74
N GLU A 669 -2.36 4.06 -38.44
CA GLU A 669 -1.81 4.82 -37.28
C GLU A 669 -2.39 4.37 -35.90
N GLY A 670 -3.26 3.36 -35.85
CA GLY A 670 -4.01 2.93 -34.65
C GLY A 670 -3.46 1.74 -33.83
N GLY A 671 -2.14 1.54 -33.73
CA GLY A 671 -1.56 0.48 -32.91
C GLY A 671 -1.34 -0.88 -33.61
N GLN A 672 -1.05 -1.93 -32.82
CA GLN A 672 -0.75 -3.28 -33.32
C GLN A 672 -2.02 -3.95 -33.88
N PRO A 673 -2.01 -4.44 -35.14
CA PRO A 673 -3.18 -5.11 -35.71
C PRO A 673 -3.57 -6.39 -34.96
N PHE A 674 -4.87 -6.55 -34.72
CA PHE A 674 -5.46 -7.79 -34.20
C PHE A 674 -6.86 -8.03 -34.79
N ALA A 675 -7.34 -9.27 -34.74
CA ALA A 675 -8.73 -9.63 -34.99
C ALA A 675 -9.23 -10.66 -33.98
N VAL A 676 -10.31 -10.34 -33.27
CA VAL A 676 -11.03 -11.23 -32.36
C VAL A 676 -12.26 -11.75 -33.08
N LYS A 677 -12.32 -13.07 -33.28
CA LYS A 677 -13.43 -13.75 -33.94
C LYS A 677 -14.11 -14.68 -32.96
N MET A 678 -15.44 -14.77 -33.07
CA MET A 678 -16.28 -15.56 -32.19
C MET A 678 -17.19 -16.46 -33.03
N GLU A 679 -17.10 -17.76 -32.81
CA GLU A 679 -18.00 -18.75 -33.40
C GLU A 679 -19.10 -19.10 -32.41
N LYS A 680 -20.36 -18.86 -32.80
CA LYS A 680 -21.54 -19.21 -31.99
C LYS A 680 -22.17 -20.51 -32.47
N GLU A 681 -22.49 -21.39 -31.51
CA GLU A 681 -23.21 -22.63 -31.80
C GLU A 681 -24.62 -22.36 -32.33
N ALA A 682 -25.05 -23.21 -33.26
CA ALA A 682 -26.45 -23.26 -33.68
C ALA A 682 -27.37 -23.49 -32.48
N ARG A 683 -28.42 -22.68 -32.38
CA ARG A 683 -29.41 -22.75 -31.31
C ARG A 683 -30.07 -24.13 -31.28
N GLN A 684 -30.08 -24.77 -30.11
CA GLN A 684 -30.82 -26.02 -29.87
C GLN A 684 -32.06 -25.73 -29.01
N LYS A 685 -33.12 -26.53 -29.15
CA LYS A 685 -34.31 -26.41 -28.28
C LYS A 685 -33.91 -26.53 -26.81
N LYS A 686 -34.30 -25.53 -26.01
CA LYS A 686 -34.10 -25.44 -24.54
C LYS A 686 -32.64 -25.27 -24.08
N LYS A 687 -31.76 -24.71 -24.92
CA LYS A 687 -30.38 -24.38 -24.54
C LYS A 687 -29.99 -22.96 -24.98
N VAL A 688 -29.16 -22.32 -24.18
CA VAL A 688 -28.48 -21.06 -24.49
C VAL A 688 -27.41 -21.32 -25.54
N SER A 689 -27.35 -20.50 -26.61
CA SER A 689 -26.25 -20.56 -27.58
C SER A 689 -24.95 -20.11 -26.91
N GLY A 690 -23.95 -21.00 -26.90
CA GLY A 690 -22.62 -20.71 -26.37
C GLY A 690 -21.66 -20.30 -27.48
N VAL A 691 -20.51 -19.78 -27.05
CA VAL A 691 -19.35 -19.56 -27.90
C VAL A 691 -18.65 -20.91 -28.08
N GLN A 692 -18.71 -21.48 -29.29
CA GLN A 692 -18.03 -22.73 -29.62
C GLN A 692 -16.51 -22.52 -29.60
N GLU A 693 -16.06 -21.42 -30.17
CA GLU A 693 -14.66 -21.07 -30.31
C GLU A 693 -14.49 -19.54 -30.27
N LEU A 694 -13.51 -19.08 -29.52
CA LEU A 694 -13.05 -17.70 -29.53
C LEU A 694 -11.62 -17.69 -30.05
N SER A 695 -11.35 -16.97 -31.14
CA SER A 695 -10.02 -16.87 -31.72
C SER A 695 -9.48 -15.45 -31.78
N LEU A 696 -8.16 -15.33 -31.64
CA LEU A 696 -7.40 -14.11 -31.74
C LEU A 696 -6.30 -14.28 -32.78
N GLU A 697 -6.31 -13.44 -33.79
CA GLU A 697 -5.21 -13.28 -34.75
C GLU A 697 -4.37 -12.07 -34.31
N VAL A 698 -3.12 -12.29 -33.92
CA VAL A 698 -2.21 -11.23 -33.46
C VAL A 698 -0.76 -11.64 -33.65
N TYR A 699 0.12 -10.72 -34.03
CA TYR A 699 1.55 -11.01 -34.27
C TYR A 699 1.84 -12.14 -35.29
N GLY A 700 0.89 -12.44 -36.18
CA GLY A 700 0.98 -13.56 -37.11
C GLY A 700 0.66 -14.93 -36.50
N LEU A 701 0.24 -14.97 -35.22
CA LEU A 701 -0.26 -16.15 -34.53
C LEU A 701 -1.78 -16.20 -34.60
N THR A 702 -2.32 -17.42 -34.67
CA THR A 702 -3.75 -17.69 -34.50
C THR A 702 -3.96 -18.46 -33.20
N LEU A 703 -4.51 -17.79 -32.19
CA LEU A 703 -4.85 -18.40 -30.91
C LEU A 703 -6.34 -18.76 -30.89
N SER A 704 -6.69 -19.97 -30.48
CA SER A 704 -8.08 -20.44 -30.40
C SER A 704 -8.40 -21.07 -29.04
N LEU A 705 -9.49 -20.63 -28.43
CA LEU A 705 -10.05 -21.14 -27.18
C LEU A 705 -11.39 -21.84 -27.48
N THR A 706 -11.39 -23.17 -27.39
CA THR A 706 -12.58 -23.99 -27.64
C THR A 706 -13.40 -24.19 -26.37
N ARG A 707 -14.73 -24.13 -26.50
CA ARG A 707 -15.69 -24.38 -25.41
C ARG A 707 -15.37 -25.66 -24.64
N GLY A 708 -15.37 -25.58 -23.31
CA GLY A 708 -15.17 -26.72 -22.42
C GLY A 708 -13.74 -27.30 -22.37
N LYS A 709 -12.79 -26.82 -23.17
CA LYS A 709 -11.37 -27.23 -23.14
C LYS A 709 -10.59 -26.37 -22.14
N ARG A 710 -10.81 -26.62 -20.85
CA ARG A 710 -10.10 -25.91 -19.76
C ARG A 710 -8.60 -26.20 -19.76
N GLY A 711 -7.80 -25.21 -19.35
CA GLY A 711 -6.35 -25.34 -19.18
C GLY A 711 -5.56 -25.52 -20.48
N GLN A 712 -6.16 -25.24 -21.64
CA GLN A 712 -5.54 -25.39 -22.96
C GLN A 712 -5.84 -24.21 -23.88
N VAL A 713 -4.92 -23.93 -24.79
CA VAL A 713 -5.10 -22.99 -25.91
C VAL A 713 -4.47 -23.58 -27.16
N MET A 714 -5.15 -23.44 -28.30
CA MET A 714 -4.59 -23.82 -29.60
C MET A 714 -3.82 -22.64 -30.17
N VAL A 715 -2.57 -22.83 -30.59
CA VAL A 715 -1.72 -21.82 -31.24
C VAL A 715 -1.29 -22.38 -32.59
N ASP A 716 -1.70 -21.74 -33.68
CA ASP A 716 -1.42 -22.19 -35.06
C ASP A 716 -1.76 -23.68 -35.29
N SER A 717 -2.91 -24.09 -34.77
CA SER A 717 -3.42 -25.47 -34.78
C SER A 717 -2.70 -26.48 -33.86
N ILE A 718 -1.75 -26.06 -33.01
CA ILE A 718 -1.08 -26.91 -32.02
C ILE A 718 -1.65 -26.63 -30.62
N SER A 719 -1.96 -27.67 -29.85
CA SER A 719 -2.49 -27.53 -28.49
C SER A 719 -1.37 -27.29 -27.49
N HIS A 720 -1.46 -26.20 -26.73
CA HIS A 720 -0.56 -25.89 -25.61
C HIS A 720 -1.31 -25.93 -24.28
N HIS A 721 -0.62 -26.36 -23.22
CA HIS A 721 -1.12 -26.26 -21.86
C HIS A 721 -0.95 -24.85 -21.32
N LEU A 722 -1.91 -24.40 -20.52
CA LEU A 722 -1.84 -23.11 -19.85
C LEU A 722 -1.04 -23.21 -18.53
N PRO A 723 -0.30 -22.15 -18.17
CA PRO A 723 -0.14 -20.91 -18.92
C PRO A 723 0.90 -21.04 -20.05
N VAL A 724 0.76 -20.17 -21.05
CA VAL A 724 1.72 -20.08 -22.16
C VAL A 724 2.10 -18.63 -22.41
N THR A 725 3.39 -18.41 -22.69
CA THR A 725 3.99 -17.14 -23.08
C THR A 725 4.53 -17.25 -24.50
N LEU A 726 3.96 -16.49 -25.42
CA LEU A 726 4.26 -16.58 -26.85
C LEU A 726 4.96 -15.31 -27.35
N SER A 727 5.53 -15.40 -28.57
CA SER A 727 6.10 -14.25 -29.27
C SER A 727 7.18 -13.48 -28.47
N GLN A 728 8.06 -14.19 -27.77
CA GLN A 728 9.10 -13.62 -26.89
C GLN A 728 8.54 -12.80 -25.72
N GLY A 729 7.39 -13.22 -25.17
CA GLY A 729 6.76 -12.50 -24.07
C GLY A 729 5.97 -11.28 -24.55
N ARG A 730 5.28 -11.40 -25.68
CA ARG A 730 4.34 -10.36 -26.15
C ARG A 730 2.88 -10.77 -26.02
N VAL A 731 2.61 -12.06 -25.84
CA VAL A 731 1.29 -12.62 -25.61
C VAL A 731 1.36 -13.59 -24.46
N TRP A 732 0.45 -13.46 -23.50
CA TRP A 732 0.34 -14.33 -22.34
C TRP A 732 -1.07 -14.86 -22.22
N VAL A 733 -1.21 -16.17 -22.04
CA VAL A 733 -2.51 -16.83 -21.84
C VAL A 733 -2.44 -17.65 -20.56
N GLN A 734 -3.40 -17.47 -19.67
CA GLN A 734 -3.42 -18.15 -18.38
C GLN A 734 -4.83 -18.34 -17.82
N GLN A 735 -4.96 -19.25 -16.86
CA GLN A 735 -6.17 -19.40 -16.05
C GLN A 735 -6.19 -18.29 -14.98
N HIS A 736 -7.30 -17.55 -14.88
CA HIS A 736 -7.50 -16.51 -13.85
C HIS A 736 -8.90 -16.66 -13.26
N GLY A 737 -8.99 -17.16 -12.03
CA GLY A 737 -10.26 -17.61 -11.46
C GLY A 737 -10.87 -18.73 -12.31
N MET A 738 -12.15 -18.60 -12.65
CA MET A 738 -12.86 -19.55 -13.52
C MET A 738 -12.67 -19.30 -15.02
N ASP A 739 -12.02 -18.20 -15.39
CA ASP A 739 -11.93 -17.71 -16.76
C ASP A 739 -10.52 -17.88 -17.34
N ILE A 740 -10.42 -17.85 -18.66
CA ILE A 740 -9.15 -17.69 -19.36
C ILE A 740 -8.88 -16.20 -19.57
N LEU A 741 -7.69 -15.77 -19.19
CA LEU A 741 -7.18 -14.41 -19.38
C LEU A 741 -6.08 -14.44 -20.45
N LEU A 742 -6.29 -13.70 -21.53
CA LEU A 742 -5.31 -13.46 -22.59
C LEU A 742 -4.91 -11.99 -22.56
N GLN A 743 -3.61 -11.73 -22.51
CA GLN A 743 -3.05 -10.38 -22.45
C GLN A 743 -1.96 -10.21 -23.50
N THR A 744 -1.87 -9.01 -24.07
CA THR A 744 -0.76 -8.61 -24.95
C THR A 744 0.06 -7.49 -24.34
N ASP A 745 1.30 -7.34 -24.80
CA ASP A 745 2.23 -6.26 -24.42
C ASP A 745 1.72 -4.86 -24.77
N PHE A 746 0.91 -4.73 -25.82
CA PHE A 746 0.27 -3.46 -26.19
C PHE A 746 -1.03 -3.17 -25.44
N GLY A 747 -1.47 -4.05 -24.52
CA GLY A 747 -2.59 -3.78 -23.62
C GLY A 747 -3.97 -4.28 -24.08
N LEU A 748 -4.05 -5.15 -25.09
CA LEU A 748 -5.29 -5.90 -25.38
C LEU A 748 -5.49 -6.97 -24.31
N ILE A 749 -6.68 -6.98 -23.71
CA ILE A 749 -7.07 -7.96 -22.70
C ILE A 749 -8.36 -8.65 -23.14
N ILE A 750 -8.33 -9.97 -23.22
CA ILE A 750 -9.49 -10.79 -23.51
C ILE A 750 -9.75 -11.70 -22.32
N ARG A 751 -10.99 -11.71 -21.83
CA ARG A 751 -11.45 -12.72 -20.86
C ARG A 751 -12.54 -13.57 -21.47
N TYR A 752 -12.49 -14.86 -21.20
CA TYR A 752 -13.48 -15.82 -21.67
C TYR A 752 -13.74 -16.90 -20.63
N ASP A 753 -15.01 -17.13 -20.28
CA ASP A 753 -15.45 -18.18 -19.34
C ASP A 753 -15.50 -19.59 -19.93
N LEU A 754 -15.02 -19.77 -21.18
CA LEU A 754 -15.11 -21.00 -21.98
C LEU A 754 -16.55 -21.47 -22.23
N LEU A 755 -17.50 -20.53 -22.19
CA LEU A 755 -18.93 -20.81 -22.37
C LEU A 755 -19.67 -19.75 -23.20
N HIS A 756 -19.90 -18.54 -22.67
CA HIS A 756 -20.74 -17.52 -23.31
C HIS A 756 -20.39 -16.08 -22.92
N HIS A 757 -19.50 -15.85 -21.95
CA HIS A 757 -19.12 -14.51 -21.50
C HIS A 757 -17.72 -14.16 -21.99
N VAL A 758 -17.66 -13.18 -22.89
CA VAL A 758 -16.42 -12.67 -23.49
C VAL A 758 -16.35 -11.17 -23.24
N THR A 759 -15.24 -10.71 -22.67
CA THR A 759 -14.92 -9.27 -22.62
C THR A 759 -13.66 -9.00 -23.42
N VAL A 760 -13.72 -7.98 -24.28
CA VAL A 760 -12.56 -7.46 -25.02
C VAL A 760 -12.27 -6.07 -24.49
N THR A 761 -11.08 -5.86 -23.95
CA THR A 761 -10.65 -4.57 -23.42
C THR A 761 -9.44 -4.06 -24.20
N VAL A 762 -9.53 -2.84 -24.70
CA VAL A 762 -8.50 -2.20 -25.53
C VAL A 762 -8.06 -0.86 -24.91
N PRO A 763 -6.79 -0.47 -25.10
CA PRO A 763 -6.37 0.86 -24.75
C PRO A 763 -6.91 1.88 -25.76
N GLN A 764 -7.03 3.12 -25.32
CA GLN A 764 -7.49 4.23 -26.16
C GLN A 764 -6.66 4.52 -27.41
N SER A 765 -5.45 4.00 -27.53
CA SER A 765 -4.71 4.08 -28.81
C SER A 765 -5.50 3.48 -29.98
N TYR A 766 -6.48 2.61 -29.70
CA TYR A 766 -7.39 2.04 -30.69
C TYR A 766 -8.68 2.86 -30.91
N GLN A 767 -8.84 4.02 -30.26
CA GLN A 767 -10.05 4.83 -30.38
C GLN A 767 -10.25 5.27 -31.84
N GLY A 768 -11.40 4.94 -32.44
CA GLY A 768 -11.73 5.21 -33.84
C GLY A 768 -11.01 4.33 -34.86
N HIS A 769 -10.25 3.32 -34.42
CA HIS A 769 -9.46 2.41 -35.27
C HIS A 769 -9.93 0.96 -35.19
N LEU A 770 -11.14 0.75 -34.65
CA LEU A 770 -11.75 -0.57 -34.54
C LEU A 770 -12.99 -0.66 -35.41
N CYS A 771 -13.36 -1.88 -35.75
CA CYS A 771 -14.66 -2.21 -36.30
C CYS A 771 -15.03 -3.66 -35.95
N GLY A 772 -16.29 -4.03 -36.13
CA GLY A 772 -16.83 -5.33 -35.70
C GLY A 772 -18.13 -5.17 -34.93
N LEU A 773 -18.62 -6.26 -34.34
CA LEU A 773 -19.80 -6.24 -33.47
C LEU A 773 -19.63 -5.36 -32.22
N CYS A 774 -18.39 -5.07 -31.81
CA CYS A 774 -18.07 -4.19 -30.70
C CYS A 774 -18.10 -2.68 -31.05
N GLY A 775 -18.48 -2.31 -32.27
CA GLY A 775 -18.51 -0.93 -32.71
C GLY A 775 -17.13 -0.41 -33.11
N ASN A 776 -17.01 0.92 -33.23
CA ASN A 776 -15.79 1.57 -33.71
C ASN A 776 -14.95 2.26 -32.62
N TYR A 777 -15.46 2.28 -31.39
CA TYR A 777 -14.80 2.83 -30.21
C TYR A 777 -14.36 4.28 -30.44
N ASN A 778 -15.26 5.16 -30.85
CA ASN A 778 -14.94 6.57 -31.09
C ASN A 778 -15.57 7.51 -30.04
N GLY A 779 -16.38 6.98 -29.13
CA GLY A 779 -17.14 7.69 -28.11
C GLY A 779 -18.53 8.15 -28.56
N GLN A 780 -18.99 7.76 -29.75
CA GLN A 780 -20.29 8.10 -30.33
C GLN A 780 -21.15 6.83 -30.37
N GLN A 781 -22.32 6.89 -29.74
CA GLN A 781 -23.21 5.72 -29.62
C GLN A 781 -24.11 5.54 -30.85
N ASP A 782 -24.30 6.58 -31.65
CA ASP A 782 -25.23 6.59 -32.77
C ASP A 782 -24.64 6.00 -34.06
N ASP A 783 -23.33 5.76 -34.11
CA ASP A 783 -22.64 5.13 -35.24
C ASP A 783 -22.03 3.76 -34.91
N ASP A 784 -22.32 3.17 -33.74
CA ASP A 784 -21.81 1.85 -33.38
C ASP A 784 -22.31 0.71 -34.29
N PHE A 785 -23.40 0.94 -35.04
CA PHE A 785 -23.94 -0.03 -36.00
C PHE A 785 -23.48 0.20 -37.45
N LEU A 786 -22.24 0.65 -37.64
CA LEU A 786 -21.65 0.76 -38.97
C LEU A 786 -21.40 -0.63 -39.58
N LEU A 787 -21.86 -0.80 -40.82
CA LEU A 787 -21.57 -1.96 -41.64
C LEU A 787 -20.12 -1.90 -42.15
N PRO A 788 -19.54 -3.02 -42.64
CA PRO A 788 -18.22 -3.00 -43.30
C PRO A 788 -18.14 -2.03 -44.50
N SER A 789 -19.28 -1.65 -45.09
CA SER A 789 -19.38 -0.65 -46.16
C SER A 789 -19.30 0.81 -45.68
N GLY A 790 -19.29 1.05 -44.36
CA GLY A 790 -19.34 2.37 -43.75
C GLY A 790 -20.75 2.99 -43.68
N GLN A 791 -21.80 2.24 -44.02
CA GLN A 791 -23.20 2.69 -43.86
C GLN A 791 -23.77 2.28 -42.50
N LEU A 792 -24.65 3.09 -41.92
CA LEU A 792 -25.33 2.74 -40.67
C LEU A 792 -26.41 1.67 -40.92
N ALA A 793 -26.41 0.61 -40.12
CA ALA A 793 -27.40 -0.45 -40.22
C ALA A 793 -28.79 0.02 -39.73
N PRO A 794 -29.89 -0.45 -40.35
CA PRO A 794 -31.24 -0.06 -39.95
C PRO A 794 -31.71 -0.71 -38.65
N ASN A 795 -31.07 -1.80 -38.21
CA ASN A 795 -31.39 -2.51 -36.98
C ASN A 795 -30.24 -3.46 -36.57
N PRO A 796 -30.22 -3.96 -35.31
CA PRO A 796 -29.17 -4.85 -34.81
C PRO A 796 -29.01 -6.17 -35.58
N VAL A 797 -30.09 -6.68 -36.20
CA VAL A 797 -30.03 -7.92 -36.99
C VAL A 797 -29.25 -7.68 -38.28
N ALA A 798 -29.59 -6.62 -39.03
CA ALA A 798 -28.86 -6.23 -40.22
C ALA A 798 -27.38 -5.89 -39.93
N PHE A 799 -27.11 -5.27 -38.78
CA PHE A 799 -25.76 -5.02 -38.29
C PHE A 799 -25.01 -6.35 -38.04
N GLY A 800 -25.57 -7.24 -37.22
CA GLY A 800 -24.93 -8.50 -36.86
C GLY A 800 -24.68 -9.42 -38.07
N SER A 801 -25.63 -9.48 -39.00
CA SER A 801 -25.50 -10.25 -40.24
C SER A 801 -24.36 -9.79 -41.14
N ALA A 802 -23.97 -8.53 -41.08
CA ALA A 802 -22.91 -7.97 -41.93
C ALA A 802 -21.49 -8.31 -41.47
N TRP A 803 -21.31 -8.73 -40.22
CA TRP A 803 -20.02 -9.05 -39.62
C TRP A 803 -19.69 -10.55 -39.61
N LYS A 804 -20.37 -11.34 -40.46
CA LYS A 804 -20.09 -12.78 -40.64
C LYS A 804 -18.79 -13.01 -41.38
N THR A 805 -18.04 -14.04 -40.98
CA THR A 805 -16.77 -14.44 -41.63
C THR A 805 -16.88 -15.75 -42.42
N SER A 806 -17.94 -16.54 -42.23
CA SER A 806 -18.12 -17.83 -42.89
C SER A 806 -19.16 -17.75 -44.02
N GLU A 807 -18.85 -18.37 -45.16
CA GLU A 807 -19.80 -18.56 -46.28
C GLU A 807 -20.75 -19.77 -46.07
N ALA A 808 -20.60 -20.50 -44.96
CA ALA A 808 -21.49 -21.61 -44.62
C ALA A 808 -22.94 -21.11 -44.39
N PRO A 809 -23.97 -21.94 -44.66
CA PRO A 809 -25.35 -21.57 -44.39
C PRO A 809 -25.57 -21.40 -42.89
N CYS A 810 -25.55 -20.15 -42.42
CA CYS A 810 -25.81 -19.78 -41.03
C CYS A 810 -27.12 -18.99 -40.85
N SER A 811 -27.68 -19.06 -39.65
CA SER A 811 -28.98 -18.48 -39.30
C SER A 811 -28.80 -17.11 -38.67
N ASP A 812 -29.50 -16.11 -39.21
CA ASP A 812 -29.50 -14.70 -38.75
C ASP A 812 -30.49 -14.41 -37.63
N ASP A 813 -31.47 -15.28 -37.47
CA ASP A 813 -32.54 -15.11 -36.50
C ASP A 813 -33.11 -16.48 -36.09
N CYS A 814 -33.63 -16.55 -34.88
CA CYS A 814 -34.35 -17.72 -34.42
C CYS A 814 -35.76 -17.74 -35.03
N SER A 815 -36.24 -18.93 -35.44
CA SER A 815 -37.64 -19.08 -35.81
C SER A 815 -38.54 -18.83 -34.59
N GLN A 816 -39.79 -18.37 -34.78
CA GLN A 816 -40.73 -18.17 -33.67
C GLN A 816 -41.00 -19.46 -32.86
N ASP A 817 -40.77 -20.64 -33.44
CA ASP A 817 -40.88 -21.93 -32.77
C ASP A 817 -39.62 -22.32 -31.98
N ASP A 818 -38.46 -21.68 -32.25
CA ASP A 818 -37.15 -21.96 -31.61
C ASP A 818 -36.72 -20.88 -30.59
N CYS A 819 -37.45 -19.76 -30.53
CA CYS A 819 -37.30 -18.69 -29.54
C CYS A 819 -38.54 -18.61 -28.64
N PRO A 820 -38.64 -19.42 -27.57
CA PRO A 820 -39.80 -19.40 -26.71
C PRO A 820 -40.00 -18.02 -26.06
N VAL A 821 -41.18 -17.44 -26.25
CA VAL A 821 -41.58 -16.21 -25.55
C VAL A 821 -41.74 -16.55 -24.08
N CYS A 822 -40.94 -15.89 -23.24
CA CYS A 822 -41.04 -16.06 -21.80
C CYS A 822 -42.36 -15.49 -21.28
N SER A 823 -43.23 -16.32 -20.71
CA SER A 823 -44.50 -15.85 -20.15
C SER A 823 -44.26 -14.93 -18.94
N GLU A 824 -45.14 -13.96 -18.72
CA GLU A 824 -45.00 -12.99 -17.63
C GLU A 824 -45.03 -13.68 -16.25
N GLU A 825 -45.76 -14.78 -16.10
CA GLU A 825 -45.80 -15.56 -14.85
C GLU A 825 -44.44 -16.20 -14.57
N LYS A 826 -43.76 -16.73 -15.60
CA LYS A 826 -42.40 -17.27 -15.46
C LYS A 826 -41.41 -16.16 -15.13
N LYS A 827 -41.48 -15.02 -15.82
CA LYS A 827 -40.61 -13.86 -15.54
C LYS A 827 -40.74 -13.41 -14.08
N ALA A 828 -41.96 -13.29 -13.56
CA ALA A 828 -42.19 -12.89 -12.17
C ALA A 828 -41.56 -13.85 -11.14
N VAL A 829 -41.43 -15.14 -11.47
CA VAL A 829 -40.71 -16.11 -10.63
C VAL A 829 -39.19 -15.91 -10.75
N LEU A 830 -38.67 -15.81 -11.98
CA LEU A 830 -37.23 -15.67 -12.24
C LEU A 830 -36.63 -14.33 -11.77
N GLN A 831 -37.48 -13.32 -11.55
CA GLN A 831 -37.08 -12.02 -10.99
C GLN A 831 -36.85 -12.04 -9.48
N LYS A 832 -37.20 -13.12 -8.77
CA LYS A 832 -36.99 -13.23 -7.33
C LYS A 832 -35.52 -13.40 -6.97
N SER A 833 -35.19 -13.11 -5.71
CA SER A 833 -33.83 -13.17 -5.15
C SER A 833 -33.17 -14.55 -5.18
N ASN A 834 -33.95 -15.63 -5.30
CA ASN A 834 -33.46 -16.99 -5.47
C ASN A 834 -33.22 -17.38 -6.94
N TYR A 835 -33.23 -16.39 -7.85
CA TYR A 835 -32.93 -16.51 -9.28
C TYR A 835 -32.16 -15.26 -9.71
N CYS A 836 -32.55 -14.60 -10.81
CA CYS A 836 -31.84 -13.45 -11.36
C CYS A 836 -31.94 -12.20 -10.49
N GLY A 837 -32.97 -12.10 -9.64
CA GLY A 837 -33.15 -10.97 -8.72
C GLY A 837 -31.97 -10.75 -7.77
N LEU A 838 -31.14 -11.78 -7.53
CA LEU A 838 -29.93 -11.65 -6.70
C LEU A 838 -28.98 -10.56 -7.20
N LEU A 839 -28.93 -10.33 -8.52
CA LEU A 839 -28.02 -9.39 -9.16
C LEU A 839 -28.33 -7.93 -8.82
N THR A 840 -29.60 -7.61 -8.55
CA THR A 840 -30.09 -6.24 -8.38
C THR A 840 -30.46 -5.90 -6.92
N LEU A 841 -30.25 -6.81 -5.97
CA LEU A 841 -30.52 -6.57 -4.55
C LEU A 841 -29.53 -5.55 -3.96
N PRO A 842 -29.98 -4.36 -3.49
CA PRO A 842 -29.08 -3.33 -2.96
C PRO A 842 -28.29 -3.79 -1.74
N GLU A 843 -28.93 -4.55 -0.85
CA GLU A 843 -28.30 -5.18 0.33
C GLU A 843 -27.91 -6.64 0.06
N GLY A 844 -27.64 -6.97 -1.21
CA GLY A 844 -27.26 -8.30 -1.68
C GLY A 844 -25.75 -8.51 -1.77
N PRO A 845 -25.28 -9.70 -2.19
CA PRO A 845 -23.85 -10.01 -2.31
C PRO A 845 -23.11 -9.12 -3.32
N PHE A 846 -23.83 -8.43 -4.21
CA PHE A 846 -23.23 -7.52 -5.20
C PHE A 846 -23.57 -6.04 -4.96
N GLY A 847 -24.20 -5.68 -3.83
CA GLY A 847 -24.69 -4.33 -3.57
C GLY A 847 -23.58 -3.26 -3.58
N SER A 848 -22.42 -3.58 -3.02
CA SER A 848 -21.19 -2.78 -3.09
C SER A 848 -20.71 -2.54 -4.52
N CYS A 849 -21.18 -3.30 -5.51
CA CYS A 849 -20.70 -3.25 -6.88
C CYS A 849 -21.60 -2.47 -7.84
N HIS A 850 -22.85 -2.21 -7.47
CA HIS A 850 -23.84 -1.57 -8.35
C HIS A 850 -23.41 -0.17 -8.82
N HIS A 851 -22.52 0.50 -8.09
CA HIS A 851 -21.96 1.79 -8.46
C HIS A 851 -20.74 1.68 -9.41
N LEU A 852 -20.14 0.49 -9.51
CA LEU A 852 -19.02 0.19 -10.40
C LEU A 852 -19.53 -0.37 -11.73
N ILE A 853 -20.40 -1.39 -11.67
CA ILE A 853 -21.01 -2.05 -12.84
C ILE A 853 -22.53 -2.08 -12.67
N ASP A 854 -23.26 -1.51 -13.63
CA ASP A 854 -24.73 -1.54 -13.65
C ASP A 854 -25.24 -2.98 -13.86
N PRO A 855 -26.00 -3.56 -12.90
CA PRO A 855 -26.52 -4.91 -13.02
C PRO A 855 -27.63 -5.07 -14.07
N ALA A 856 -28.16 -3.98 -14.65
CA ALA A 856 -29.36 -4.03 -15.50
C ALA A 856 -29.22 -4.94 -16.73
N LEU A 857 -28.08 -4.95 -17.41
CA LEU A 857 -27.86 -5.86 -18.53
C LEU A 857 -27.82 -7.31 -18.06
N TYR A 858 -26.94 -7.62 -17.12
CA TYR A 858 -26.76 -8.97 -16.57
C TYR A 858 -28.07 -9.55 -16.03
N PHE A 859 -28.88 -8.73 -15.37
CA PHE A 859 -30.21 -9.10 -14.91
C PHE A 859 -31.15 -9.49 -16.06
N ARG A 860 -31.23 -8.67 -17.11
CA ARG A 860 -32.08 -8.96 -18.29
C ARG A 860 -31.59 -10.19 -19.05
N THR A 861 -30.28 -10.34 -19.22
CA THR A 861 -29.67 -11.51 -19.85
C THR A 861 -29.96 -12.77 -19.04
N CYS A 862 -29.77 -12.74 -17.72
CA CYS A 862 -30.11 -13.85 -16.84
C CYS A 862 -31.58 -14.27 -16.99
N LEU A 863 -32.51 -13.31 -16.97
CA LEU A 863 -33.95 -13.62 -17.10
C LEU A 863 -34.27 -14.28 -18.44
N HIS A 864 -33.67 -13.77 -19.52
CA HIS A 864 -33.87 -14.30 -20.86
C HIS A 864 -33.32 -15.72 -20.97
N ASP A 865 -32.05 -15.92 -20.62
CA ASP A 865 -31.33 -17.17 -20.78
C ASP A 865 -31.89 -18.27 -19.88
N LEU A 866 -32.24 -17.93 -18.65
CA LEU A 866 -32.89 -18.86 -17.74
C LEU A 866 -34.29 -19.25 -18.21
N CYS A 867 -35.00 -18.35 -18.89
CA CYS A 867 -36.29 -18.69 -19.45
C CYS A 867 -36.18 -19.61 -20.66
N LEU A 868 -35.17 -19.39 -21.52
CA LEU A 868 -34.83 -20.30 -22.62
C LEU A 868 -34.45 -21.68 -22.12
N ALA A 869 -33.68 -21.74 -21.04
CA ALA A 869 -33.24 -22.96 -20.41
C ALA A 869 -34.29 -23.59 -19.48
N GLU A 870 -35.55 -23.12 -19.52
CA GLU A 870 -36.66 -23.62 -18.69
C GLU A 870 -36.37 -23.68 -17.18
N GLY A 871 -35.57 -22.74 -16.67
CA GLY A 871 -35.20 -22.66 -15.26
C GLY A 871 -33.97 -23.48 -14.87
N ASP A 872 -33.15 -23.92 -15.83
CA ASP A 872 -31.90 -24.64 -15.55
C ASP A 872 -30.99 -23.87 -14.59
N THR A 873 -30.74 -24.49 -13.43
CA THR A 873 -29.88 -23.93 -12.39
C THR A 873 -28.45 -23.69 -12.86
N GLN A 874 -27.90 -24.49 -13.77
CA GLN A 874 -26.54 -24.26 -14.27
C GLN A 874 -26.45 -22.95 -15.04
N VAL A 875 -27.45 -22.65 -15.87
CA VAL A 875 -27.55 -21.39 -16.62
C VAL A 875 -27.68 -20.21 -15.67
N LEU A 876 -28.53 -20.31 -14.65
CA LEU A 876 -28.63 -19.29 -13.60
C LEU A 876 -27.26 -19.00 -12.96
N CYS A 877 -26.53 -20.05 -12.56
CA CYS A 877 -25.25 -19.90 -11.88
C CYS A 877 -24.16 -19.33 -12.78
N GLN A 878 -24.20 -19.63 -14.07
CA GLN A 878 -23.30 -19.06 -15.06
C GLN A 878 -23.60 -17.57 -15.28
N SER A 879 -24.87 -17.19 -15.42
CA SER A 879 -25.26 -15.78 -15.52
C SER A 879 -24.86 -14.97 -14.28
N ILE A 880 -25.00 -15.54 -13.08
CA ILE A 880 -24.56 -14.86 -11.85
C ILE A 880 -23.02 -14.78 -11.78
N GLN A 881 -22.31 -15.84 -12.16
CA GLN A 881 -20.85 -15.84 -12.23
C GLN A 881 -20.33 -14.75 -13.15
N SER A 882 -20.95 -14.53 -14.32
CA SER A 882 -20.53 -13.46 -15.25
C SER A 882 -20.55 -12.07 -14.59
N TYR A 883 -21.59 -11.78 -13.79
CA TYR A 883 -21.65 -10.51 -13.06
C TYR A 883 -20.66 -10.46 -11.89
N ALA A 884 -20.46 -11.59 -11.18
CA ALA A 884 -19.47 -11.70 -10.11
C ALA A 884 -18.06 -11.41 -10.64
N THR A 885 -17.67 -12.01 -11.77
CA THR A 885 -16.38 -11.75 -12.44
C THR A 885 -16.26 -10.29 -12.84
N ALA A 886 -17.25 -9.74 -13.56
CA ALA A 886 -17.23 -8.34 -14.00
C ALA A 886 -17.11 -7.36 -12.83
N CYS A 887 -17.75 -7.68 -11.71
CA CYS A 887 -17.65 -6.92 -10.49
C CYS A 887 -16.24 -6.92 -9.89
N GLN A 888 -15.65 -8.11 -9.74
CA GLN A 888 -14.31 -8.25 -9.16
C GLN A 888 -13.23 -7.63 -10.06
N ASP A 889 -13.39 -7.73 -11.37
CA ASP A 889 -12.51 -7.07 -12.35
C ASP A 889 -12.56 -5.54 -12.25
N ALA A 890 -13.72 -4.97 -11.92
CA ALA A 890 -13.86 -3.54 -11.65
C ALA A 890 -13.31 -3.11 -10.27
N GLY A 891 -12.68 -4.02 -9.53
CA GLY A 891 -12.20 -3.79 -8.16
C GLY A 891 -13.31 -3.86 -7.09
N GLY A 892 -14.49 -4.34 -7.45
CA GLY A 892 -15.62 -4.50 -6.54
C GLY A 892 -15.45 -5.67 -5.58
N ILE A 893 -15.82 -5.47 -4.32
CA ILE A 893 -15.84 -6.53 -3.32
C ILE A 893 -17.19 -7.25 -3.42
N ILE A 894 -17.18 -8.55 -3.72
CA ILE A 894 -18.38 -9.39 -3.72
C ILE A 894 -18.57 -10.13 -2.39
N GLY A 895 -19.81 -10.27 -1.95
CA GLY A 895 -20.22 -11.13 -0.84
C GLY A 895 -20.45 -12.57 -1.28
N ALA A 896 -20.57 -13.48 -0.31
CA ALA A 896 -20.84 -14.89 -0.57
C ALA A 896 -22.23 -15.08 -1.19
N TRP A 897 -22.27 -15.44 -2.47
CA TRP A 897 -23.50 -15.68 -3.22
C TRP A 897 -23.78 -17.18 -3.47
N ARG A 898 -22.74 -18.02 -3.52
CA ARG A 898 -22.87 -19.48 -3.62
C ARG A 898 -23.16 -20.12 -2.27
N ARG A 899 -24.00 -21.16 -2.26
CA ARG A 899 -24.33 -22.00 -1.10
C ARG A 899 -24.45 -23.46 -1.54
N PRO A 900 -24.35 -24.45 -0.63
CA PRO A 900 -24.51 -25.87 -1.00
C PRO A 900 -25.81 -26.17 -1.76
N SER A 901 -26.89 -25.44 -1.44
CA SER A 901 -28.20 -25.56 -2.09
C SER A 901 -28.43 -24.56 -3.24
N PHE A 902 -27.49 -23.66 -3.52
CA PHE A 902 -27.66 -22.57 -4.50
C PHE A 902 -26.34 -22.29 -5.21
N CYS A 903 -26.23 -22.73 -6.46
CA CYS A 903 -25.03 -22.58 -7.28
C CYS A 903 -23.75 -23.14 -6.65
N PRO A 904 -23.72 -24.40 -6.19
CA PRO A 904 -22.50 -25.00 -5.67
C PRO A 904 -21.43 -25.06 -6.76
N LEU A 905 -20.20 -24.64 -6.43
CA LEU A 905 -19.04 -24.83 -7.28
C LEU A 905 -18.30 -26.09 -6.84
N ARG A 906 -18.02 -27.00 -7.78
CA ARG A 906 -17.19 -28.19 -7.52
C ARG A 906 -15.75 -27.87 -7.88
N CYS A 907 -14.88 -27.96 -6.89
CA CYS A 907 -13.45 -27.78 -7.08
C CYS A 907 -12.75 -29.11 -7.38
N PRO A 908 -11.62 -29.10 -8.12
CA PRO A 908 -10.76 -30.26 -8.30
C PRO A 908 -10.38 -30.92 -6.97
N ALA A 909 -9.91 -32.17 -7.04
CA ALA A 909 -9.35 -32.82 -5.85
C ALA A 909 -8.25 -31.95 -5.24
N ASN A 910 -8.19 -31.95 -3.90
CA ASN A 910 -7.25 -31.16 -3.12
C ASN A 910 -7.35 -29.63 -3.30
N SER A 911 -8.56 -29.13 -3.54
CA SER A 911 -8.85 -27.70 -3.57
C SER A 911 -10.22 -27.37 -2.98
N THR A 912 -10.36 -26.14 -2.47
CA THR A 912 -11.60 -25.61 -1.89
C THR A 912 -12.07 -24.37 -2.62
N TYR A 913 -13.38 -24.10 -2.56
CA TYR A 913 -13.94 -22.88 -3.12
C TYR A 913 -13.53 -21.65 -2.32
N SER A 914 -13.12 -20.58 -3.02
CA SER A 914 -12.81 -19.27 -2.46
C SER A 914 -13.40 -18.15 -3.32
N LEU A 915 -13.88 -17.09 -2.67
CA LEU A 915 -14.33 -15.87 -3.36
C LEU A 915 -13.17 -15.05 -3.93
N CYS A 916 -11.94 -15.32 -3.50
CA CYS A 916 -10.73 -14.59 -3.88
C CYS A 916 -9.56 -15.58 -3.87
N THR A 917 -9.37 -16.25 -5.00
CA THR A 917 -8.21 -17.11 -5.26
C THR A 917 -7.30 -16.44 -6.29
N ASN A 918 -5.99 -16.56 -6.10
CA ASN A 918 -5.00 -16.19 -7.10
C ASN A 918 -4.12 -17.42 -7.38
N LEU A 919 -4.52 -18.18 -8.40
CA LEU A 919 -3.89 -19.45 -8.74
C LEU A 919 -2.55 -19.28 -9.45
N CYS A 920 -2.27 -18.11 -10.04
CA CYS A 920 -1.04 -17.89 -10.79
C CYS A 920 0.22 -17.94 -9.90
N PRO A 921 0.37 -17.10 -8.85
CA PRO A 921 1.61 -17.08 -8.04
C PRO A 921 1.81 -18.38 -7.24
N LYS A 922 0.75 -19.16 -7.05
CA LYS A 922 0.77 -20.48 -6.39
C LYS A 922 0.58 -21.63 -7.40
N GLY A 923 0.84 -21.39 -8.68
CA GLY A 923 0.78 -22.40 -9.74
C GLY A 923 2.18 -22.85 -10.13
N CYS A 924 2.29 -24.00 -10.82
CA CYS A 924 3.58 -24.49 -11.34
C CYS A 924 4.33 -23.43 -12.16
N ALA A 925 3.60 -22.56 -12.85
CA ALA A 925 4.18 -21.47 -13.65
C ALA A 925 4.57 -20.23 -12.85
N GLY A 926 3.84 -19.89 -11.78
CA GLY A 926 4.19 -18.77 -10.90
C GLY A 926 5.48 -19.00 -10.13
N LEU A 927 5.90 -20.26 -9.97
CA LEU A 927 7.21 -20.61 -9.41
C LEU A 927 8.38 -20.18 -10.30
N VAL A 928 8.16 -20.05 -11.62
CA VAL A 928 9.21 -19.72 -12.59
C VAL A 928 9.32 -18.21 -12.79
N ASP A 929 8.20 -17.50 -12.91
CA ASP A 929 8.18 -16.03 -13.10
C ASP A 929 6.94 -15.38 -12.45
N PRO A 930 7.00 -15.05 -11.14
CA PRO A 930 5.88 -14.45 -10.40
C PRO A 930 5.46 -13.07 -10.95
N SER A 931 6.33 -12.39 -11.70
CA SER A 931 6.08 -11.03 -12.19
C SER A 931 4.98 -10.95 -13.25
N LYS A 932 4.66 -12.09 -13.88
CA LYS A 932 3.63 -12.21 -14.92
C LYS A 932 2.25 -12.59 -14.38
N CYS A 933 2.12 -12.76 -13.07
CA CYS A 933 0.85 -13.10 -12.46
C CYS A 933 -0.03 -11.87 -12.24
N PRO A 934 -1.35 -11.97 -12.52
CA PRO A 934 -2.30 -10.95 -12.13
C PRO A 934 -2.24 -10.78 -10.61
N GLN A 935 -2.18 -9.53 -10.14
CA GLN A 935 -2.16 -9.25 -8.70
C GLN A 935 -3.55 -9.32 -8.08
N THR A 936 -4.59 -9.23 -8.92
CA THR A 936 -6.00 -9.39 -8.56
C THR A 936 -6.32 -10.85 -8.29
N CYS A 937 -7.23 -11.10 -7.36
CA CYS A 937 -7.85 -12.41 -7.17
C CYS A 937 -9.26 -12.41 -7.77
N LEU A 938 -9.73 -13.59 -8.18
CA LEU A 938 -11.12 -13.79 -8.63
C LEU A 938 -11.74 -14.96 -7.87
N GLU A 939 -13.06 -15.06 -7.91
CA GLU A 939 -13.79 -16.24 -7.45
C GLU A 939 -13.32 -17.50 -8.19
N GLY A 940 -13.07 -18.58 -7.44
CA GLY A 940 -12.60 -19.84 -8.02
C GLY A 940 -12.25 -20.89 -6.97
N CYS A 941 -11.40 -21.84 -7.38
CA CYS A 941 -10.89 -22.88 -6.50
C CYS A 941 -9.47 -22.52 -6.03
N GLU A 942 -9.18 -22.73 -4.75
CA GLU A 942 -7.86 -22.52 -4.13
C GLU A 942 -7.28 -23.88 -3.73
N CYS A 943 -6.02 -24.13 -4.11
CA CYS A 943 -5.33 -25.35 -3.74
C CYS A 943 -5.12 -25.44 -2.22
N HIS A 944 -5.23 -26.66 -1.68
CA HIS A 944 -4.85 -26.90 -0.29
C HIS A 944 -3.35 -26.60 -0.07
N GLN A 945 -2.98 -26.33 1.17
CA GLN A 945 -1.60 -26.01 1.53
C GLN A 945 -0.60 -27.08 1.06
N GLY A 946 0.55 -26.63 0.53
CA GLY A 946 1.62 -27.49 0.02
C GLY A 946 1.41 -27.99 -1.41
N LEU A 947 0.27 -27.66 -2.02
CA LEU A 947 -0.04 -28.00 -3.41
C LEU A 947 -0.07 -26.75 -4.29
N VAL A 948 0.26 -26.94 -5.55
CA VAL A 948 0.30 -25.90 -6.57
C VAL A 948 -0.62 -26.25 -7.73
N PHE A 949 -1.17 -25.23 -8.38
CA PHE A 949 -2.08 -25.42 -9.51
C PHE A 949 -1.30 -25.71 -10.80
N ASP A 950 -1.62 -26.82 -11.48
CA ASP A 950 -0.96 -27.28 -12.71
C ASP A 950 -1.68 -26.83 -14.00
N GLY A 951 -2.75 -26.03 -13.87
CA GLY A 951 -3.62 -25.63 -14.98
C GLY A 951 -4.96 -26.39 -15.02
N LEU A 952 -5.09 -27.53 -14.34
CA LEU A 952 -6.33 -28.32 -14.27
C LEU A 952 -6.72 -28.73 -12.84
N GLY A 953 -5.75 -28.97 -11.98
CA GLY A 953 -5.91 -29.41 -10.61
C GLY A 953 -4.75 -29.00 -9.72
N CYS A 954 -4.78 -29.46 -8.47
CA CYS A 954 -3.78 -29.14 -7.47
C CYS A 954 -2.90 -30.37 -7.21
N ILE A 955 -1.61 -30.22 -7.47
CA ILE A 955 -0.60 -31.28 -7.38
C ILE A 955 0.55 -30.85 -6.46
N PRO A 956 1.35 -31.78 -5.93
CA PRO A 956 2.58 -31.44 -5.21
C PRO A 956 3.56 -30.66 -6.09
N GLN A 957 4.36 -29.78 -5.48
CA GLN A 957 5.30 -28.92 -6.21
C GLN A 957 6.37 -29.73 -6.97
N GLU A 958 6.80 -30.86 -6.41
CA GLU A 958 7.73 -31.81 -7.02
C GLU A 958 7.15 -32.53 -8.25
N GLU A 959 5.83 -32.53 -8.40
CA GLU A 959 5.13 -33.06 -9.57
C GLU A 959 4.86 -31.98 -10.62
N CYS A 960 5.41 -30.77 -10.48
CA CYS A 960 5.31 -29.78 -11.55
C CYS A 960 6.00 -30.25 -12.83
N GLY A 961 5.40 -29.87 -13.95
CA GLY A 961 5.97 -30.08 -15.27
C GLY A 961 7.18 -29.19 -15.58
N CYS A 962 7.58 -29.17 -16.84
CA CYS A 962 8.75 -28.47 -17.33
C CYS A 962 8.34 -27.18 -18.05
N PHE A 963 9.16 -26.13 -17.89
CA PHE A 963 9.00 -24.85 -18.58
C PHE A 963 10.18 -24.64 -19.52
N GLU A 964 9.91 -24.49 -20.82
CA GLU A 964 10.91 -24.18 -21.85
C GLU A 964 10.29 -23.21 -22.86
N ASP A 965 11.02 -22.16 -23.22
CA ASP A 965 10.60 -21.16 -24.22
C ASP A 965 9.21 -20.52 -23.99
N GLY A 966 8.76 -20.47 -22.73
CA GLY A 966 7.46 -19.92 -22.35
C GLY A 966 6.29 -20.91 -22.43
N GLU A 967 6.56 -22.18 -22.73
CA GLU A 967 5.56 -23.26 -22.79
C GLU A 967 5.64 -24.17 -21.56
N TYR A 968 4.47 -24.61 -21.08
CA TYR A 968 4.34 -25.59 -20.01
C TYR A 968 4.11 -27.00 -20.58
N HIS A 969 4.95 -27.95 -20.17
CA HIS A 969 4.84 -29.36 -20.52
C HIS A 969 4.59 -30.19 -19.26
N LYS A 970 3.61 -31.09 -19.27
CA LYS A 970 3.28 -31.91 -18.11
C LYS A 970 4.40 -32.91 -17.77
N PRO A 971 4.48 -33.38 -16.51
CA PRO A 971 5.42 -34.43 -16.12
C PRO A 971 5.37 -35.64 -17.06
N HIS A 972 6.53 -36.04 -17.58
CA HIS A 972 6.68 -37.20 -18.49
C HIS A 972 5.97 -37.09 -19.83
N GLU A 973 5.39 -35.92 -20.15
CA GLU A 973 4.87 -35.63 -21.47
C GLU A 973 6.01 -35.61 -22.48
N TRP A 974 5.78 -36.16 -23.67
CA TRP A 974 6.69 -36.03 -24.79
C TRP A 974 6.00 -35.33 -25.96
N VAL A 975 6.74 -34.45 -26.62
CA VAL A 975 6.28 -33.66 -27.77
C VAL A 975 7.30 -33.74 -28.91
N LEU A 976 6.81 -33.58 -30.13
CA LEU A 976 7.66 -33.39 -31.30
C LEU A 976 7.88 -31.88 -31.52
N LYS A 977 9.13 -31.48 -31.73
CA LYS A 977 9.55 -30.12 -32.07
C LYS A 977 10.30 -30.12 -33.42
N ASP A 978 10.50 -28.94 -34.00
CA ASP A 978 11.27 -28.72 -35.23
C ASP A 978 10.79 -29.57 -36.41
N ASN A 979 9.47 -29.57 -36.69
CA ASN A 979 8.85 -30.36 -37.77
C ASN A 979 9.18 -31.87 -37.68
N CYS A 980 8.91 -32.46 -36.52
CA CYS A 980 9.16 -33.86 -36.17
C CYS A 980 10.63 -34.30 -36.16
N GLN A 981 11.58 -33.37 -36.26
CA GLN A 981 13.03 -33.65 -36.24
C GLN A 981 13.58 -33.91 -34.83
N ARG A 982 12.84 -33.51 -33.80
CA ARG A 982 13.22 -33.72 -32.40
C ARG A 982 12.04 -34.23 -31.59
N ARG A 983 12.31 -35.16 -30.70
CA ARG A 983 11.40 -35.62 -29.67
C ARG A 983 11.92 -35.15 -28.32
N CYS A 984 11.12 -34.36 -27.62
CA CYS A 984 11.46 -33.82 -26.31
C CYS A 984 10.53 -34.41 -25.26
N THR A 985 11.08 -34.83 -24.12
CA THR A 985 10.32 -35.38 -22.99
C THR A 985 10.58 -34.52 -21.77
N CYS A 986 9.51 -34.13 -21.06
CA CYS A 986 9.63 -33.44 -19.79
C CYS A 986 10.04 -34.41 -18.68
N VAL A 987 11.18 -34.14 -18.05
CA VAL A 987 11.66 -34.84 -16.87
C VAL A 987 11.56 -33.88 -15.68
N PRO A 988 10.65 -34.12 -14.71
CA PRO A 988 10.50 -33.27 -13.54
C PRO A 988 11.84 -33.02 -12.83
N GLY A 989 12.16 -31.75 -12.56
CA GLY A 989 13.43 -31.34 -11.94
C GLY A 989 14.64 -31.23 -12.89
N GLU A 990 14.61 -31.85 -14.08
CA GLU A 990 15.69 -31.78 -15.08
C GLU A 990 15.34 -30.91 -16.30
N GLY A 991 14.07 -30.62 -16.53
CA GLY A 991 13.58 -29.85 -17.68
C GLY A 991 13.26 -30.73 -18.89
N LEU A 992 13.22 -30.14 -20.10
CA LEU A 992 13.00 -30.91 -21.33
C LEU A 992 14.29 -31.55 -21.82
N THR A 993 14.24 -32.88 -21.96
CA THR A 993 15.31 -33.66 -22.58
C THR A 993 14.91 -34.05 -23.99
N CYS A 994 15.67 -33.58 -24.99
CA CYS A 994 15.37 -33.82 -26.41
C CYS A 994 16.37 -34.77 -27.08
N SER A 995 15.87 -35.64 -27.95
CA SER A 995 16.67 -36.46 -28.87
C SER A 995 16.24 -36.23 -30.31
N SER A 996 17.14 -36.50 -31.27
CA SER A 996 16.79 -36.50 -32.70
C SER A 996 15.69 -37.52 -33.00
N HIS A 997 14.75 -37.15 -33.86
CA HIS A 997 13.62 -37.96 -34.31
C HIS A 997 13.40 -37.73 -35.81
N ASN A 998 12.83 -38.68 -36.54
CA ASN A 998 12.36 -38.49 -37.91
C ASN A 998 11.17 -39.43 -38.13
N CYS A 999 10.17 -38.98 -38.90
CA CYS A 999 9.10 -39.85 -39.37
C CYS A 999 9.67 -40.97 -40.25
N THR A 1000 9.01 -42.12 -40.27
CA THR A 1000 9.37 -43.23 -41.19
C THR A 1000 9.08 -42.86 -42.65
N GLU A 1001 9.58 -43.65 -43.61
CA GLU A 1001 9.41 -43.37 -45.05
C GLU A 1001 7.93 -43.33 -45.50
N ASP A 1002 7.03 -43.98 -44.75
CA ASP A 1002 5.59 -44.01 -45.01
C ASP A 1002 4.79 -42.98 -44.19
N GLU A 1003 5.46 -42.16 -43.37
CA GLU A 1003 4.85 -41.17 -42.48
C GLU A 1003 5.19 -39.74 -42.92
N ILE A 1004 4.24 -38.82 -42.75
CA ILE A 1004 4.41 -37.39 -43.03
C ILE A 1004 4.25 -36.64 -41.72
N CYS A 1005 5.17 -35.71 -41.44
CA CYS A 1005 5.03 -34.84 -40.28
C CYS A 1005 3.88 -33.85 -40.53
N GLU A 1006 2.79 -34.00 -39.77
CA GLU A 1006 1.64 -33.11 -39.85
C GLU A 1006 0.97 -32.94 -38.49
N ILE A 1007 0.14 -31.92 -38.38
CA ILE A 1007 -0.64 -31.63 -37.17
C ILE A 1007 -2.00 -32.32 -37.31
N ARG A 1008 -2.32 -33.25 -36.41
CA ARG A 1008 -3.65 -33.88 -36.32
C ARG A 1008 -4.24 -33.64 -34.95
N GLU A 1009 -5.47 -33.14 -34.92
CA GLU A 1009 -6.23 -32.89 -33.68
C GLU A 1009 -5.46 -32.09 -32.61
N GLY A 1010 -4.62 -31.13 -33.03
CA GLY A 1010 -3.83 -30.32 -32.10
C GLY A 1010 -2.46 -30.89 -31.73
N VAL A 1011 -2.06 -32.04 -32.26
CA VAL A 1011 -0.80 -32.69 -31.93
C VAL A 1011 0.07 -32.80 -33.17
N LEU A 1012 1.31 -32.32 -33.09
CA LEU A 1012 2.31 -32.52 -34.14
C LEU A 1012 2.82 -33.97 -34.09
N GLY A 1013 2.65 -34.71 -35.17
CA GLY A 1013 2.91 -36.14 -35.24
C GLY A 1013 3.49 -36.60 -36.57
N CYS A 1014 4.09 -37.79 -36.52
CA CYS A 1014 4.18 -38.72 -37.62
C CYS A 1014 3.02 -39.73 -37.43
#